data_AF-A0A7S4FXH6-F1
#
_entry.id   AF-A0A7S4FXH6-F1
#
_cell.length_a   1.000
_cell.length_b   1.000
_cell.length_c   1.000
_cell.angle_alpha   90.00
_cell.angle_beta   90.00
_cell.angle_gamma   90.00
#
_symmetry.space_group_name_H-M   'P 1'
#
loop_
_entity.id
_entity.type
_entity.pdbx_description
1 polymer ?
#
loop_
_entity_poly.entity_id
_entity_poly.type
_entity_poly.pdbx_seq_one_letter_code
_entity_poly.pdbx_strand_id
1 'polypeptide(L)'
;NPVCQKLKGMVEEFKLTLPVISCLRNPALQKHHFQQIDEIVGKELSKDEEFTLGVLIELKVMDLKDDIQQVSNTATQEAALEELLTKVSKVWAGGSTESKPVEFIVNPYKDYKDVYTLGSVEEIMTQIEDTGLIISTVISSRFCTGGLKTRVEKWEEDIKYMNDTLDKWLEFQRNWMYLESVFGSAEIARQWPQDAKLFSAVDKQWKELMKRVFENPSVYRIMISPLQIQEKFETNNKQLERILNNLEKKLEEKRRTFPRFYFLSNDDLLDILSQIKNPAAIQPHLLKMFDNIKKLEFGENNVDVIAIESAEGESIPLAKYPKARGEVEKWLSVLEQYMVLSLRRLAKTAVMDYEGKKRTDWIFDHPCQLVLTVSQIYWCREVAASLASEDGAQGLRDYQQECYRNLGDLADLTARKLNKIERRMLGTLITTDVHSRDLVDQMVDENVSGPTQFGWQKQLRTEWEVNGGPEGGEVVLRQNNSYFGYGYEYQGAQPRLVITPLTDRIYMTVTGALRLCLGAAPSGPAGTGKTETVKDMAKCLAFQCIVYNCSDGVTYKMMEKFISGLAQCGAWCCLDEFNRINIEVLSVIASQVSEVRQALLAKVDKFTFQGVPDVDIKPNFGAFITMNPGYAGRTELPDNLKVLFRPVAVMTPDFRMIAEVILFSEGYKAARPLSLKITQLFKLSSEQLSPQDHYDFGMRALKSILVMAGGLKRGNPHLTEEVSLIRACRDANIPKFVAPDIPLFNGILADLFPGIELPSHDYGELQSAINLMIDNGLFQHVSTFNLKITQLYETLVVRHGVMLVGATGSGKTVNRDVMKGALTYLREQESENQFAQKVQQYSMNPKSITYGELYGEMNLFTGEWKDGVCAIIAKICVADTTPDMKWILFDGPVDTLWIESMNSVLDDSKLLCLDNGVRIKLPDTVRMMFEVMDLSVASPATTSRCGMVYMNPAELGWMPHVETWMQLHLNPLTSDSGSEFLHSLFSTYGQKGLDFVHKECSMLVQTVEINLTTALCDLFLAIVLNEQVNLKDQEESVITETIKLVFAFCFVWAIGGNVDQKSQEKFDAFCRDKLEAVVLFPPFGMVYDFQMNIPDRKLMTWETTVPDFKYNPKVPFFQILVPTVDTVRYSYLVKTLLAQRKPVLLNGVSGTGKSIVMWETLYGSTDELSLQIIGIQFSAQTSSARTQEMIEAKLKVKRKNLLGAIPGKKVVLFIDDLNMPTMEQFGAQP
;
A
#
# COMPACT_ATOMS: atom_id res chain seq x y z
N ASN A 1 34.59 47.13 75.89
CA ASN A 1 36.00 47.43 75.59
C ASN A 1 36.06 48.35 74.37
N PRO A 2 36.40 49.65 74.53
CA PRO A 2 36.42 50.63 73.44
C PRO A 2 37.43 50.29 72.33
N VAL A 3 38.49 49.53 72.65
CA VAL A 3 39.46 49.04 71.65
C VAL A 3 38.81 48.00 70.72
N CYS A 4 37.94 47.13 71.23
CA CYS A 4 37.21 46.16 70.41
C CYS A 4 36.21 46.82 69.45
N GLN A 5 35.55 47.91 69.85
CA GLN A 5 34.64 48.64 68.94
C GLN A 5 35.42 49.34 67.82
N LYS A 6 36.60 49.89 68.13
CA LYS A 6 37.46 50.52 67.11
C LYS A 6 38.05 49.49 66.13
N LEU A 7 38.53 48.34 66.64
CA LEU A 7 38.98 47.23 65.80
C LEU A 7 37.86 46.62 64.97
N LYS A 8 36.65 46.47 65.54
CA LYS A 8 35.46 46.02 64.81
C LYS A 8 35.09 47.00 63.69
N GLY A 9 35.14 48.31 63.96
CA GLY A 9 34.92 49.34 62.95
C GLY A 9 35.93 49.26 61.80
N MET A 10 37.23 49.08 62.09
CA MET A 10 38.26 48.89 61.06
C MET A 10 38.05 47.60 60.24
N VAL A 11 37.59 46.52 60.87
CA VAL A 11 37.25 45.26 60.17
C VAL A 11 35.99 45.42 59.32
N GLU A 12 34.98 46.16 59.79
CA GLU A 12 33.77 46.45 59.02
C GLU A 12 34.06 47.35 57.82
N GLU A 13 34.95 48.34 57.96
CA GLU A 13 35.44 49.20 56.88
C GLU A 13 36.27 48.40 55.85
N PHE A 14 37.14 47.51 56.30
CA PHE A 14 37.87 46.57 55.43
C PHE A 14 36.94 45.57 54.73
N LYS A 15 35.87 45.10 55.39
CA LYS A 15 34.90 44.20 54.77
C LYS A 15 34.21 44.83 53.56
N LEU A 16 34.09 46.16 53.53
CA LEU A 16 33.52 46.91 52.41
C LEU A 16 34.45 46.99 51.19
N THR A 17 35.78 46.82 51.35
CA THR A 17 36.76 46.83 50.23
C THR A 17 36.91 45.47 49.54
N LEU A 18 36.49 44.38 50.19
CA LEU A 18 36.56 43.00 49.66
C LEU A 18 35.88 42.80 48.28
N PRO A 19 34.71 43.38 47.97
CA PRO A 19 34.07 43.23 46.66
C PRO A 19 34.94 43.78 45.52
N VAL A 20 35.58 44.94 45.72
CA VAL A 20 36.49 45.55 44.74
C VAL A 20 37.72 44.66 44.51
N ILE A 21 38.27 44.09 45.59
CA ILE A 21 39.38 43.13 45.51
C ILE A 21 38.95 41.87 44.74
N SER A 22 37.72 41.39 44.94
CA SER A 22 37.16 40.26 44.19
C SER A 22 37.01 40.60 42.70
N CYS A 23 36.57 41.81 42.37
CA CYS A 23 36.45 42.28 40.99
C CYS A 23 37.79 42.37 40.27
N LEU A 24 38.82 42.92 40.94
CA LEU A 24 40.18 43.04 40.40
C LEU A 24 40.91 41.69 40.28
N ARG A 25 40.49 40.70 41.09
CA ARG A 25 40.97 39.31 41.02
C ARG A 25 40.17 38.44 40.06
N ASN A 26 39.21 39.00 39.32
CA ASN A 26 38.42 38.24 38.36
C ASN A 26 39.32 37.65 37.26
N PRO A 27 39.38 36.32 37.10
CA PRO A 27 40.23 35.67 36.11
C PRO A 27 39.84 36.01 34.66
N ALA A 28 38.64 36.53 34.42
CA ALA A 28 38.16 36.93 33.10
C ALA A 28 38.70 38.29 32.63
N LEU A 29 39.36 39.07 33.49
CA LEU A 29 39.91 40.38 33.11
C LEU A 29 41.09 40.23 32.13
N GLN A 30 40.96 40.88 30.98
CA GLN A 30 41.97 40.92 29.91
C GLN A 30 42.66 42.29 29.87
N LYS A 31 43.73 42.42 29.09
CA LYS A 31 44.55 43.66 29.03
C LYS A 31 43.73 44.93 28.77
N HIS A 32 42.74 44.87 27.90
CA HIS A 32 41.89 46.02 27.58
C HIS A 32 40.92 46.39 28.73
N HIS A 33 40.47 45.40 29.51
CA HIS A 33 39.70 45.65 30.73
C HIS A 33 40.56 46.33 31.81
N PHE A 34 41.84 45.95 31.93
CA PHE A 34 42.77 46.63 32.83
C PHE A 34 43.04 48.08 32.42
N GLN A 35 43.18 48.36 31.12
CA GLN A 35 43.30 49.74 30.61
C GLN A 35 42.07 50.60 30.95
N GLN A 36 40.86 50.04 30.85
CA GLN A 36 39.63 50.74 31.28
C GLN A 36 39.63 51.02 32.78
N ILE A 37 40.12 50.08 33.59
CA ILE A 37 40.25 50.25 35.05
C ILE A 37 41.33 51.30 35.37
N ASP A 38 42.46 51.32 34.63
CA ASP A 38 43.54 52.30 34.78
C ASP A 38 43.06 53.73 34.45
N GLU A 39 42.21 53.88 33.43
CA GLU A 39 41.55 55.14 33.09
C GLU A 39 40.57 55.61 34.18
N ILE A 40 39.76 54.68 34.73
CA ILE A 40 38.80 54.97 35.81
C ILE A 40 39.53 55.37 37.11
N VAL A 41 40.66 54.72 37.39
CA VAL A 41 41.48 54.97 38.60
C VAL A 41 42.44 56.16 38.42
N GLY A 42 42.68 56.60 37.18
CA GLY A 42 43.53 57.76 36.85
C GLY A 42 45.03 57.52 37.06
N LYS A 43 45.44 56.27 37.24
CA LYS A 43 46.83 55.84 37.45
C LYS A 43 46.99 54.40 36.95
N GLU A 44 48.10 54.12 36.28
CA GLU A 44 48.41 52.78 35.77
C GLU A 44 48.70 51.81 36.94
N LEU A 45 47.88 50.77 37.07
CA LEU A 45 48.01 49.73 38.08
C LEU A 45 49.01 48.67 37.58
N SER A 46 50.32 48.93 37.69
CA SER A 46 51.33 47.94 37.33
C SER A 46 51.33 46.74 38.29
N LYS A 47 51.42 45.53 37.75
CA LYS A 47 51.48 44.26 38.51
C LYS A 47 52.89 43.98 39.06
N ASP A 48 53.56 45.00 39.59
CA ASP A 48 54.89 44.86 40.19
C ASP A 48 54.79 44.39 41.65
N GLU A 49 55.87 43.83 42.20
CA GLU A 49 55.94 43.39 43.61
C GLU A 49 55.74 44.54 44.63
N GLU A 50 55.77 45.80 44.17
CA GLU A 50 55.50 47.01 44.97
C GLU A 50 54.00 47.35 45.11
N PHE A 51 53.10 46.63 44.42
CA PHE A 51 51.66 46.87 44.49
C PHE A 51 51.05 46.34 45.81
N THR A 52 51.03 47.19 46.83
CA THR A 52 50.47 46.84 48.15
C THR A 52 49.02 47.28 48.30
N LEU A 53 48.25 46.55 49.12
CA LEU A 53 46.84 46.87 49.39
C LEU A 53 46.63 48.29 49.97
N GLY A 54 47.67 48.87 50.58
CA GLY A 54 47.68 50.25 51.07
C GLY A 54 47.49 51.28 49.95
N VAL A 55 48.04 51.03 48.77
CA VAL A 55 47.92 51.92 47.59
C VAL A 55 46.46 52.02 47.13
N LEU A 56 45.70 50.93 47.17
CA LEU A 56 44.27 50.92 46.84
C LEU A 56 43.40 51.68 47.87
N ILE A 57 43.84 51.74 49.13
CA ILE A 57 43.15 52.48 50.19
C ILE A 57 43.46 53.98 50.08
N GLU A 58 44.71 54.34 49.77
CA GLU A 58 45.13 55.74 49.53
C GLU A 58 44.43 56.37 48.31
N LEU A 59 44.17 55.58 47.27
CA LEU A 59 43.48 55.99 46.05
C LEU A 59 41.95 56.12 46.20
N LYS A 60 41.38 55.90 47.40
CA LYS A 60 39.93 55.95 47.66
C LYS A 60 39.08 55.15 46.66
N VAL A 61 39.54 53.95 46.29
CA VAL A 61 38.89 53.11 45.27
C VAL A 61 37.46 52.69 45.67
N MET A 62 37.08 52.87 46.93
CA MET A 62 35.70 52.72 47.40
C MET A 62 34.69 53.62 46.71
N ASP A 63 35.08 54.84 46.32
CA ASP A 63 34.20 55.79 45.63
C ASP A 63 33.96 55.38 44.16
N LEU A 64 34.80 54.50 43.61
CA LEU A 64 34.79 54.01 42.23
C LEU A 64 34.31 52.55 42.11
N LYS A 65 33.72 52.01 43.19
CA LYS A 65 33.33 50.60 43.30
C LYS A 65 32.36 50.17 42.19
N ASP A 66 31.35 50.97 41.91
CA ASP A 66 30.28 50.59 41.00
C ASP A 66 30.79 50.51 39.54
N ASP A 67 31.72 51.40 39.17
CA ASP A 67 32.35 51.41 37.84
C ASP A 67 33.28 50.20 37.65
N ILE A 68 34.09 49.86 38.66
CA ILE A 68 34.98 48.68 38.63
C ILE A 68 34.17 47.38 38.62
N GLN A 69 33.06 47.34 39.36
CA GLN A 69 32.13 46.21 39.34
C GLN A 69 31.49 46.04 37.96
N GLN A 70 31.15 47.13 37.28
CA GLN A 70 30.60 47.10 35.93
C GLN A 70 31.60 46.51 34.92
N VAL A 71 32.86 46.94 34.95
CA VAL A 71 33.92 46.39 34.07
C VAL A 71 34.18 44.90 34.35
N SER A 72 34.22 44.49 35.63
CA SER A 72 34.40 43.07 36.00
C SER A 72 33.21 42.20 35.56
N ASN A 73 31.98 42.73 35.62
CA ASN A 73 30.79 42.05 35.14
C ASN A 73 30.81 41.91 33.60
N THR A 74 31.22 42.95 32.87
CA THR A 74 31.41 42.91 31.41
C THR A 74 32.42 41.84 31.02
N ALA A 75 33.58 41.78 31.69
CA ALA A 75 34.61 40.77 31.43
C ALA A 75 34.11 39.33 31.65
N THR A 76 33.29 39.11 32.68
CA THR A 76 32.70 37.80 32.96
C THR A 76 31.73 37.37 31.86
N GLN A 77 30.91 38.30 31.37
CA GLN A 77 29.95 38.03 30.29
C GLN A 77 30.66 37.83 28.95
N GLU A 78 31.70 38.61 28.63
CA GLU A 78 32.52 38.42 27.43
C GLU A 78 33.22 37.04 27.43
N ALA A 79 33.78 36.61 28.56
CA ALA A 79 34.41 35.30 28.68
C ALA A 79 33.41 34.15 28.46
N ALA A 80 32.17 34.30 28.93
CA ALA A 80 31.11 33.32 28.69
C ALA A 80 30.74 33.22 27.19
N LEU A 81 30.67 34.36 26.49
CA LEU A 81 30.44 34.39 25.04
C LEU A 81 31.63 33.81 24.25
N GLU A 82 32.86 34.07 24.69
CA GLU A 82 34.07 33.52 24.08
C GLU A 82 34.17 31.99 24.28
N GLU A 83 33.71 31.46 25.42
CA GLU A 83 33.59 30.02 25.64
C GLU A 83 32.60 29.36 24.68
N LEU A 84 31.44 29.99 24.45
CA LEU A 84 30.44 29.52 23.47
C LEU A 84 31.01 29.47 22.05
N LEU A 85 31.69 30.54 21.61
CA LEU A 85 32.39 30.58 20.32
C LEU A 85 33.50 29.52 20.21
N THR A 86 34.20 29.25 21.32
CA THR A 86 35.24 28.22 21.36
C THR A 86 34.63 26.82 21.23
N LYS A 87 33.44 26.59 21.79
CA LYS A 87 32.67 25.34 21.57
C LYS A 87 32.30 25.18 20.10
N VAL A 88 31.77 26.23 19.46
CA VAL A 88 31.48 26.23 18.01
C VAL A 88 32.72 25.87 17.19
N SER A 89 33.84 26.54 17.46
CA SER A 89 35.11 26.24 16.78
C SER A 89 35.57 24.79 16.98
N LYS A 90 35.41 24.22 18.17
CA LYS A 90 35.77 22.82 18.46
C LYS A 90 34.90 21.81 17.70
N VAL A 91 33.61 22.07 17.54
CA VAL A 91 32.69 21.20 16.78
C VAL A 91 33.12 21.12 15.32
N TRP A 92 33.36 22.27 14.68
CA TRP A 92 33.64 22.35 13.24
C TRP A 92 35.11 22.08 12.87
N ALA A 93 36.07 22.57 13.66
CA ALA A 93 37.50 22.46 13.37
C ALA A 93 38.20 21.28 14.07
N GLY A 94 37.54 20.63 15.02
CA GLY A 94 38.08 19.57 15.88
C GLY A 94 38.90 20.12 17.06
N GLY A 95 38.70 19.57 18.25
CA GLY A 95 39.35 19.99 19.49
C GLY A 95 40.07 18.84 20.18
N SER A 96 41.39 18.76 20.01
CA SER A 96 42.28 17.72 20.57
C SER A 96 41.92 16.28 20.17
N THR A 97 42.81 15.33 20.47
CA THR A 97 42.85 13.94 19.99
C THR A 97 41.58 13.09 20.20
N GLU A 98 40.60 13.57 20.96
CA GLU A 98 39.37 12.85 21.31
C GLU A 98 38.09 13.38 20.62
N SER A 99 38.09 14.58 20.02
CA SER A 99 36.92 15.11 19.31
C SER A 99 37.18 15.23 17.80
N LYS A 100 36.58 14.32 17.01
CA LYS A 100 36.64 14.40 15.55
C LYS A 100 35.82 15.61 15.05
N PRO A 101 36.29 16.30 13.99
CA PRO A 101 35.49 17.34 13.34
C PRO A 101 34.24 16.72 12.69
N VAL A 102 33.22 17.56 12.42
CA VAL A 102 32.07 17.13 11.61
C VAL A 102 32.56 16.71 10.21
N GLU A 103 32.19 15.50 9.82
CA GLU A 103 32.63 14.84 8.57
C GLU A 103 31.43 14.55 7.65
N PHE A 104 31.63 14.67 6.34
CA PHE A 104 30.66 14.19 5.35
C PHE A 104 30.60 12.67 5.33
N ILE A 105 29.39 12.12 5.27
CA ILE A 105 29.17 10.73 4.94
C ILE A 105 29.34 10.58 3.43
N VAL A 106 30.30 9.75 2.99
CA VAL A 106 30.61 9.54 1.57
C VAL A 106 30.37 8.07 1.23
N ASN A 107 29.48 7.83 0.26
CA ASN A 107 29.12 6.50 -0.19
C ASN A 107 29.72 6.18 -1.57
N PRO A 108 30.12 4.93 -1.85
CA PRO A 108 30.50 4.52 -3.19
C PRO A 108 29.27 4.54 -4.13
N TYR A 109 29.46 5.03 -5.36
CA TYR A 109 28.39 5.11 -6.35
C TYR A 109 28.36 3.87 -7.27
N LYS A 110 27.31 3.06 -7.16
CA LYS A 110 27.14 1.78 -7.89
C LYS A 110 28.38 0.88 -7.68
N ASP A 111 28.72 0.05 -8.67
CA ASP A 111 29.92 -0.81 -8.69
C ASP A 111 31.14 -0.12 -9.35
N TYR A 112 31.09 1.20 -9.57
CA TYR A 112 32.17 1.92 -10.22
C TYR A 112 33.35 2.13 -9.26
N LYS A 113 34.57 1.93 -9.78
CA LYS A 113 35.80 2.18 -9.03
C LYS A 113 36.09 3.69 -8.95
N ASP A 114 36.42 4.16 -7.76
CA ASP A 114 36.83 5.56 -7.47
C ASP A 114 35.76 6.64 -7.77
N VAL A 115 34.47 6.28 -7.71
CA VAL A 115 33.34 7.24 -7.84
C VAL A 115 32.52 7.22 -6.56
N TYR A 116 32.27 8.42 -6.00
CA TYR A 116 31.60 8.59 -4.72
C TYR A 116 30.49 9.64 -4.80
N THR A 117 29.52 9.54 -3.90
CA THR A 117 28.44 10.53 -3.67
C THR A 117 28.33 10.86 -2.18
N LEU A 118 27.76 12.03 -1.87
CA LEU A 118 27.36 12.39 -0.51
C LEU A 118 26.19 11.51 -0.07
N GLY A 119 26.29 10.98 1.15
CA GLY A 119 25.23 10.27 1.86
C GLY A 119 24.27 11.23 2.56
N SER A 120 23.75 10.82 3.73
CA SER A 120 22.88 11.70 4.51
C SER A 120 23.63 12.94 5.01
N VAL A 121 22.97 14.09 4.90
CA VAL A 121 23.45 15.42 5.33
C VAL A 121 22.55 16.03 6.40
N GLU A 122 21.53 15.31 6.86
CA GLU A 122 20.57 15.79 7.86
C GLU A 122 21.27 16.20 9.15
N GLU A 123 22.19 15.38 9.67
CA GLU A 123 22.98 15.70 10.85
C GLU A 123 23.81 16.97 10.67
N ILE A 124 24.35 17.20 9.46
CA ILE A 124 25.12 18.40 9.14
C ILE A 124 24.21 19.63 9.11
N MET A 125 23.02 19.52 8.51
CA MET A 125 22.03 20.60 8.48
C MET A 125 21.58 20.97 9.90
N THR A 126 21.27 19.98 10.75
CA THR A 126 20.93 20.23 12.16
C THR A 126 22.07 20.93 12.90
N GLN A 127 23.33 20.51 12.69
CA GLN A 127 24.49 21.19 13.29
C GLN A 127 24.69 22.63 12.77
N ILE A 128 24.41 22.90 11.50
CA ILE A 128 24.43 24.26 10.92
C ILE A 128 23.36 25.13 11.58
N GLU A 129 22.14 24.63 11.74
CA GLU A 129 21.03 25.33 12.40
C GLU A 129 21.32 25.62 13.88
N ASP A 130 21.77 24.60 14.63
CA ASP A 130 22.16 24.73 16.03
C ASP A 130 23.27 25.77 16.21
N THR A 131 24.29 25.73 15.35
CA THR A 131 25.38 26.71 15.36
C THR A 131 24.87 28.11 15.01
N GLY A 132 23.94 28.22 14.05
CA GLY A 132 23.28 29.48 13.69
C GLY A 132 22.51 30.11 14.85
N LEU A 133 21.80 29.31 15.64
CA LEU A 133 21.11 29.76 16.86
C LEU A 133 22.08 30.26 17.92
N ILE A 134 23.20 29.55 18.13
CA ILE A 134 24.26 29.96 19.07
C ILE A 134 24.85 31.31 18.64
N ILE A 135 25.18 31.47 17.36
CA ILE A 135 25.74 32.71 16.83
C ILE A 135 24.76 33.86 16.96
N SER A 136 23.49 33.66 16.57
CA SER A 136 22.45 34.70 16.70
C SER A 136 22.30 35.15 18.16
N THR A 137 22.37 34.21 19.11
CA THR A 137 22.35 34.50 20.55
C THR A 137 23.56 35.36 20.96
N VAL A 138 24.77 35.01 20.49
CA VAL A 138 26.00 35.77 20.79
C VAL A 138 25.98 37.17 20.16
N ILE A 139 25.49 37.33 18.93
CA ILE A 139 25.34 38.64 18.26
C ILE A 139 24.33 39.53 18.98
N SER A 140 23.21 38.96 19.43
CA SER A 140 22.14 39.70 20.12
C SER A 140 22.57 40.23 21.50
N SER A 141 23.66 39.69 22.07
CA SER A 141 24.17 40.10 23.37
C SER A 141 24.84 41.48 23.30
N ARG A 142 24.43 42.38 24.19
CA ARG A 142 25.03 43.72 24.34
C ARG A 142 26.52 43.73 24.71
N PHE A 143 27.04 42.59 25.18
CA PHE A 143 28.45 42.42 25.58
C PHE A 143 29.33 41.92 24.42
N CYS A 144 28.79 41.78 23.20
CA CYS A 144 29.56 41.44 22.02
C CYS A 144 30.25 42.69 21.45
N THR A 145 31.40 43.06 22.02
CA THR A 145 32.15 44.28 21.66
C THR A 145 33.55 43.99 21.11
N GLY A 146 34.07 44.92 20.29
CA GLY A 146 35.45 44.87 19.78
C GLY A 146 35.78 43.62 18.94
N GLY A 147 36.88 42.94 19.28
CA GLY A 147 37.40 41.78 18.52
C GLY A 147 36.55 40.51 18.59
N LEU A 148 35.63 40.40 19.56
CA LEU A 148 34.66 39.30 19.62
C LEU A 148 33.66 39.43 18.48
N LYS A 149 33.12 40.64 18.25
CA LYS A 149 32.13 40.93 17.21
C LYS A 149 32.64 40.53 15.81
N THR A 150 33.88 40.89 15.46
CA THR A 150 34.48 40.53 14.17
C THR A 150 34.61 39.01 13.97
N ARG A 151 34.84 38.25 15.04
CA ARG A 151 34.90 36.77 14.98
C ARG A 151 33.51 36.17 14.78
N VAL A 152 32.49 36.73 15.45
CA VAL A 152 31.10 36.25 15.34
C VAL A 152 30.52 36.57 13.96
N GLU A 153 30.75 37.78 13.44
CA GLU A 153 30.35 38.18 12.08
C GLU A 153 30.97 37.26 11.03
N LYS A 154 32.25 36.91 11.18
CA LYS A 154 32.91 35.94 10.29
C LYS A 154 32.24 34.56 10.35
N TRP A 155 31.90 34.07 11.55
CA TRP A 155 31.22 32.78 11.67
C TRP A 155 29.78 32.82 11.13
N GLU A 156 29.09 33.95 11.23
CA GLU A 156 27.77 34.16 10.61
C GLU A 156 27.88 34.07 9.07
N GLU A 157 28.89 34.71 8.48
CA GLU A 157 29.21 34.59 7.05
C GLU A 157 29.57 33.15 6.67
N ASP A 158 30.43 32.48 7.44
CA ASP A 158 30.86 31.11 7.19
C ASP A 158 29.67 30.12 7.25
N ILE A 159 28.75 30.26 8.21
CA ILE A 159 27.56 29.39 8.32
C ILE A 159 26.61 29.60 7.15
N LYS A 160 26.34 30.87 6.80
CA LYS A 160 25.50 31.19 5.65
C LYS A 160 26.10 30.61 4.37
N TYR A 161 27.42 30.76 4.19
CA TYR A 161 28.15 30.20 3.05
C TYR A 161 28.08 28.67 3.02
N MET A 162 28.22 27.99 4.17
CA MET A 162 28.12 26.52 4.25
C MET A 162 26.72 26.04 3.87
N ASN A 163 25.67 26.71 4.33
CA ASN A 163 24.29 26.33 4.01
C ASN A 163 24.00 26.49 2.49
N ASP A 164 24.29 27.67 1.94
CA ASP A 164 24.09 27.95 0.51
C ASP A 164 24.95 27.01 -0.37
N THR A 165 26.17 26.69 0.06
CA THR A 165 27.06 25.75 -0.66
C THR A 165 26.53 24.32 -0.61
N LEU A 166 25.98 23.88 0.52
CA LEU A 166 25.40 22.55 0.68
C LEU A 166 24.20 22.36 -0.25
N ASP A 167 23.30 23.33 -0.29
CA ASP A 167 22.14 23.32 -1.20
C ASP A 167 22.57 23.19 -2.67
N LYS A 168 23.56 24.00 -3.09
CA LYS A 168 24.11 23.95 -4.45
C LYS A 168 24.82 22.63 -4.76
N TRP A 169 25.47 22.03 -3.78
CA TRP A 169 26.10 20.73 -3.94
C TRP A 169 25.07 19.61 -4.09
N LEU A 170 24.00 19.61 -3.28
CA LEU A 170 22.93 18.62 -3.40
C LEU A 170 22.20 18.73 -4.75
N GLU A 171 21.98 19.96 -5.22
CA GLU A 171 21.48 20.22 -6.57
C GLU A 171 22.41 19.66 -7.66
N PHE A 172 23.73 19.84 -7.49
CA PHE A 172 24.74 19.29 -8.41
C PHE A 172 24.71 17.76 -8.42
N GLN A 173 24.68 17.13 -7.24
CA GLN A 173 24.62 15.68 -7.11
C GLN A 173 23.39 15.10 -7.81
N ARG A 174 22.20 15.64 -7.51
CA ARG A 174 20.94 15.17 -8.09
C ARG A 174 20.96 15.22 -9.62
N ASN A 175 21.34 16.37 -10.18
CA ASN A 175 21.37 16.56 -11.63
C ASN A 175 22.46 15.70 -12.30
N TRP A 176 23.62 15.53 -11.65
CA TRP A 176 24.71 14.68 -12.15
C TRP A 176 24.32 13.20 -12.14
N MET A 177 23.71 12.68 -11.06
CA MET A 177 23.28 11.28 -10.97
C MET A 177 22.28 10.91 -12.07
N TYR A 178 21.29 11.77 -12.30
CA TYR A 178 20.33 11.58 -13.40
C TYR A 178 21.06 11.55 -14.75
N LEU A 179 21.88 12.55 -15.06
CA LEU A 179 22.59 12.64 -16.34
C LEU A 179 23.66 11.55 -16.54
N GLU A 180 24.28 11.04 -15.47
CA GLU A 180 25.20 9.89 -15.53
C GLU A 180 24.48 8.63 -15.98
N SER A 181 23.27 8.38 -15.46
CA SER A 181 22.47 7.22 -15.87
C SER A 181 22.12 7.26 -17.36
N VAL A 182 21.93 8.46 -17.93
CA VAL A 182 21.58 8.68 -19.33
C VAL A 182 22.81 8.62 -20.24
N PHE A 183 23.82 9.45 -19.98
CA PHE A 183 25.01 9.58 -20.83
C PHE A 183 26.09 8.53 -20.54
N GLY A 184 25.92 7.70 -19.50
CA GLY A 184 26.71 6.49 -19.28
C GLY A 184 26.47 5.44 -20.37
N SER A 185 25.32 5.47 -21.05
CA SER A 185 25.08 4.63 -22.23
C SER A 185 25.87 5.14 -23.43
N ALA A 186 26.76 4.28 -23.95
CA ALA A 186 27.58 4.58 -25.11
C ALA A 186 26.76 4.90 -26.37
N GLU A 187 25.53 4.41 -26.48
CA GLU A 187 24.67 4.64 -27.64
C GLU A 187 24.02 6.03 -27.60
N ILE A 188 23.53 6.45 -26.44
CA ILE A 188 22.99 7.81 -26.23
C ILE A 188 24.10 8.85 -26.44
N ALA A 189 25.31 8.57 -25.92
CA ALA A 189 26.47 9.44 -26.12
C ALA A 189 26.86 9.58 -27.61
N ARG A 190 26.62 8.54 -28.44
CA ARG A 190 26.83 8.60 -29.90
C ARG A 190 25.78 9.43 -30.62
N GLN A 191 24.52 9.35 -30.18
CA GLN A 191 23.44 10.16 -30.76
C GLN A 191 23.64 11.65 -30.48
N TRP A 192 24.08 11.99 -29.26
CA TRP A 192 24.19 13.37 -28.79
C TRP A 192 25.61 13.75 -28.35
N PRO A 193 26.58 13.79 -29.29
CA PRO A 193 28.00 13.91 -28.96
C PRO A 193 28.39 15.27 -28.37
N GLN A 194 27.65 16.34 -28.67
CA GLN A 194 27.92 17.67 -28.12
C GLN A 194 27.58 17.74 -26.62
N ASP A 195 26.39 17.27 -26.24
CA ASP A 195 25.99 17.25 -24.83
C ASP A 195 26.77 16.21 -24.03
N ALA A 196 27.11 15.05 -24.63
CA ALA A 196 27.98 14.06 -24.00
C ALA A 196 29.38 14.60 -23.68
N LYS A 197 29.95 15.45 -24.56
CA LYS A 197 31.22 16.14 -24.30
C LYS A 197 31.11 17.16 -23.16
N LEU A 198 30.01 17.94 -23.13
CA LEU A 198 29.75 18.88 -22.04
C LEU A 198 29.59 18.14 -20.71
N PHE A 199 28.81 17.06 -20.69
CA PHE A 199 28.64 16.23 -19.50
C PHE A 199 29.95 15.59 -19.05
N SER A 200 30.76 15.05 -19.96
CA SER A 200 32.05 14.44 -19.62
C SER A 200 33.01 15.41 -18.93
N ALA A 201 32.97 16.70 -19.30
CA ALA A 201 33.76 17.73 -18.62
C ALA A 201 33.30 17.94 -17.17
N VAL A 202 31.98 17.98 -16.94
CA VAL A 202 31.39 18.12 -15.60
C VAL A 202 31.58 16.84 -14.76
N ASP A 203 31.44 15.67 -15.37
CA ASP A 203 31.65 14.36 -14.74
C ASP A 203 33.08 14.20 -14.21
N LYS A 204 34.08 14.65 -14.98
CA LYS A 204 35.47 14.67 -14.52
C LYS A 204 35.65 15.56 -13.30
N GLN A 205 35.03 16.75 -13.29
CA GLN A 205 35.09 17.65 -12.14
C GLN A 205 34.39 17.06 -10.91
N TRP A 206 33.25 16.39 -11.09
CA TRP A 206 32.54 15.69 -10.01
C TRP A 206 33.43 14.59 -9.39
N LYS A 207 34.02 13.73 -10.22
CA LYS A 207 34.90 12.63 -9.75
C LYS A 207 36.14 13.16 -9.03
N GLU A 208 36.78 14.20 -9.55
CA GLU A 208 37.95 14.82 -8.90
C GLU A 208 37.58 15.47 -7.54
N LEU A 209 36.43 16.13 -7.47
CA LEU A 209 35.90 16.71 -6.24
C LEU A 209 35.60 15.61 -5.21
N MET A 210 34.78 14.63 -5.57
CA MET A 210 34.32 13.61 -4.64
C MET A 210 35.46 12.70 -4.16
N LYS A 211 36.49 12.49 -4.98
CA LYS A 211 37.72 11.83 -4.54
C LYS A 211 38.45 12.65 -3.46
N ARG A 212 38.56 13.96 -3.63
CA ARG A 212 39.16 14.85 -2.60
C ARG A 212 38.36 14.83 -1.30
N VAL A 213 37.03 14.75 -1.40
CA VAL A 213 36.11 14.68 -0.26
C VAL A 213 36.24 13.35 0.47
N PHE A 214 36.37 12.25 -0.26
CA PHE A 214 36.64 10.93 0.30
C PHE A 214 38.00 10.87 1.03
N GLU A 215 39.04 11.52 0.49
CA GLU A 215 40.37 11.58 1.11
C GLU A 215 40.39 12.46 2.39
N ASN A 216 39.57 13.51 2.46
CA ASN A 216 39.50 14.41 3.61
C ASN A 216 38.04 14.85 3.88
N PRO A 217 37.24 14.08 4.65
CA PRO A 217 35.79 14.30 4.76
C PRO A 217 35.36 15.47 5.65
N SER A 218 36.28 16.28 6.19
CA SER A 218 35.93 17.39 7.10
C SER A 218 35.12 18.49 6.40
N VAL A 219 33.90 18.75 6.92
CA VAL A 219 32.93 19.70 6.34
C VAL A 219 33.51 21.11 6.25
N TYR A 220 33.96 21.64 7.38
CA TYR A 220 34.52 22.99 7.48
C TYR A 220 35.72 23.20 6.54
N ARG A 221 36.61 22.20 6.44
CA ARG A 221 37.81 22.31 5.57
C ARG A 221 37.46 22.25 4.10
N ILE A 222 36.53 21.40 3.67
CA ILE A 222 36.16 21.30 2.26
C ILE A 222 35.40 22.54 1.81
N MET A 223 34.44 23.01 2.61
CA MET A 223 33.56 24.12 2.23
C MET A 223 34.29 25.46 2.28
N ILE A 224 35.13 25.71 3.28
CA ILE A 224 35.72 27.05 3.52
C ILE A 224 37.17 27.18 3.02
N SER A 225 37.97 26.11 3.03
CA SER A 225 39.41 26.20 2.67
C SER A 225 39.68 26.59 1.22
N PRO A 226 38.83 26.26 0.22
CA PRO A 226 38.89 26.84 -1.11
C PRO A 226 37.80 27.91 -1.28
N LEU A 227 38.20 29.18 -1.21
CA LEU A 227 37.37 30.28 -1.72
C LEU A 227 36.92 29.93 -3.15
N GLN A 228 35.61 29.98 -3.42
CA GLN A 228 34.95 29.74 -4.73
C GLN A 228 34.49 28.31 -5.05
N ILE A 229 34.32 27.41 -4.08
CA ILE A 229 33.70 26.09 -4.39
C ILE A 229 32.23 26.23 -4.82
N GLN A 230 31.51 27.16 -4.18
CA GLN A 230 30.12 27.51 -4.51
C GLN A 230 29.99 28.00 -5.96
N GLU A 231 30.85 28.91 -6.42
CA GLU A 231 30.83 29.42 -7.82
C GLU A 231 31.03 28.30 -8.85
N LYS A 232 31.85 27.28 -8.51
CA LYS A 232 32.04 26.09 -9.36
C LYS A 232 30.78 25.24 -9.41
N PHE A 233 30.10 25.03 -8.27
CA PHE A 233 28.83 24.32 -8.24
C PHE A 233 27.75 25.06 -9.02
N GLU A 234 27.63 26.37 -8.88
CA GLU A 234 26.69 27.15 -9.67
C GLU A 234 26.97 27.08 -11.18
N THR A 235 28.25 27.15 -11.56
CA THR A 235 28.64 27.04 -12.97
C THR A 235 28.31 25.67 -13.53
N ASN A 236 28.59 24.60 -12.77
CA ASN A 236 28.30 23.23 -13.15
C ASN A 236 26.79 22.96 -13.17
N ASN A 237 26.02 23.46 -12.19
CA ASN A 237 24.56 23.35 -12.17
C ASN A 237 23.95 24.02 -13.40
N LYS A 238 24.39 25.23 -13.76
CA LYS A 238 23.95 25.90 -15.01
C LYS A 238 24.29 25.08 -16.26
N GLN A 239 25.45 24.40 -16.28
CA GLN A 239 25.80 23.51 -17.39
C GLN A 239 24.92 22.26 -17.43
N LEU A 240 24.65 21.62 -16.29
CA LEU A 240 23.77 20.46 -16.20
C LEU A 240 22.33 20.83 -16.54
N GLU A 241 21.81 21.96 -16.06
CA GLU A 241 20.49 22.49 -16.45
C GLU A 241 20.39 22.72 -17.96
N ARG A 242 21.46 23.26 -18.58
CA ARG A 242 21.51 23.40 -20.04
C ARG A 242 21.44 22.05 -20.73
N ILE A 243 22.15 21.04 -20.23
CA ILE A 243 22.11 19.68 -20.76
C ILE A 243 20.72 19.06 -20.57
N LEU A 244 20.09 19.22 -19.40
CA LEU A 244 18.72 18.75 -19.11
C LEU A 244 17.69 19.38 -20.06
N ASN A 245 17.75 20.70 -20.24
CA ASN A 245 16.87 21.41 -21.16
C ASN A 245 17.08 20.97 -22.62
N ASN A 246 18.33 20.71 -23.02
CA ASN A 246 18.64 20.16 -24.35
C ASN A 246 18.12 18.73 -24.51
N LEU A 247 18.27 17.91 -23.48
CA LEU A 247 17.78 16.53 -23.44
C LEU A 247 16.25 16.52 -23.61
N GLU A 248 15.53 17.36 -22.86
CA GLU A 248 14.06 17.41 -22.95
C GLU A 248 13.59 17.84 -24.35
N LYS A 249 14.25 18.84 -24.95
CA LYS A 249 13.98 19.25 -26.35
C LYS A 249 14.21 18.11 -27.35
N LYS A 250 15.25 17.31 -27.15
CA LYS A 250 15.58 16.17 -28.02
C LYS A 250 14.60 15.02 -27.85
N LEU A 251 14.19 14.71 -26.62
CA LEU A 251 13.14 13.73 -26.38
C LEU A 251 11.81 14.17 -27.01
N GLU A 252 11.50 15.46 -26.95
CA GLU A 252 10.33 16.04 -27.61
C GLU A 252 10.40 15.91 -29.15
N GLU A 253 11.57 16.11 -29.76
CA GLU A 253 11.78 15.87 -31.20
C GLU A 253 11.54 14.40 -31.58
N LYS A 254 12.00 13.45 -30.76
CA LYS A 254 11.72 12.02 -30.95
C LYS A 254 10.23 11.70 -30.80
N ARG A 255 9.54 12.31 -29.83
CA ARG A 255 8.08 12.17 -29.65
C ARG A 255 7.28 12.73 -30.83
N ARG A 256 7.69 13.86 -31.41
CA ARG A 256 7.06 14.40 -32.63
C ARG A 256 7.25 13.50 -33.85
N THR A 257 8.40 12.82 -33.94
CA THR A 257 8.67 11.89 -35.04
C THR A 257 7.81 10.63 -34.95
N PHE A 258 7.58 10.13 -33.73
CA PHE A 258 6.68 8.99 -33.48
C PHE A 258 5.76 9.31 -32.27
N PRO A 259 4.53 9.79 -32.53
CA PRO A 259 3.64 10.31 -31.49
C PRO A 259 3.22 9.32 -30.39
N ARG A 260 3.34 8.00 -30.61
CA ARG A 260 3.04 7.02 -29.54
C ARG A 260 4.05 7.07 -28.38
N PHE A 261 5.22 7.70 -28.56
CA PHE A 261 6.17 7.95 -27.47
C PHE A 261 5.70 8.99 -26.44
N TYR A 262 4.64 9.75 -26.71
CA TYR A 262 4.02 10.60 -25.69
C TYR A 262 3.37 9.79 -24.55
N PHE A 263 3.11 8.50 -24.76
CA PHE A 263 2.54 7.60 -23.74
C PHE A 263 3.61 6.94 -22.85
N LEU A 264 4.88 7.18 -23.14
CA LEU A 264 6.01 6.65 -22.38
C LEU A 264 6.60 7.71 -21.44
N SER A 265 7.11 7.27 -20.30
CA SER A 265 7.93 8.12 -19.42
C SER A 265 9.24 8.50 -20.11
N ASN A 266 9.94 9.51 -19.58
CA ASN A 266 11.26 9.87 -20.10
C ASN A 266 12.24 8.70 -19.94
N ASP A 267 12.17 7.96 -18.84
CA ASP A 267 13.06 6.83 -18.56
C ASP A 267 12.80 5.64 -19.51
N ASP A 268 11.54 5.32 -19.78
CA ASP A 268 11.17 4.29 -20.75
C ASP A 268 11.70 4.63 -22.15
N LEU A 269 11.56 5.91 -22.55
CA LEU A 269 12.04 6.37 -23.84
C LEU A 269 13.58 6.30 -23.92
N LEU A 270 14.27 6.65 -22.83
CA LEU A 270 15.73 6.57 -22.74
C LEU A 270 16.22 5.13 -22.75
N ASP A 271 15.52 4.20 -22.10
CA ASP A 271 15.82 2.77 -22.15
C ASP A 271 15.73 2.25 -23.60
N ILE A 272 14.66 2.59 -24.32
CA ILE A 272 14.49 2.25 -25.74
C ILE A 272 15.63 2.82 -26.60
N LEU A 273 16.01 4.09 -26.37
CA LEU A 273 17.11 4.74 -27.08
C LEU A 273 18.50 4.19 -26.71
N SER A 274 18.65 3.61 -25.51
CA SER A 274 19.91 3.00 -25.07
C SER A 274 20.16 1.65 -25.75
N GLN A 275 19.11 0.92 -26.16
CA GLN A 275 19.18 -0.47 -26.66
C GLN A 275 18.90 -0.63 -28.16
N ILE A 276 19.24 0.37 -28.98
CA ILE A 276 18.92 0.41 -30.43
C ILE A 276 19.44 -0.81 -31.22
N LYS A 277 20.53 -1.44 -30.76
CA LYS A 277 21.12 -2.61 -31.44
C LYS A 277 20.34 -3.90 -31.24
N ASN A 278 19.52 -3.98 -30.19
CA ASN A 278 18.74 -5.16 -29.88
C ASN A 278 17.23 -4.85 -30.01
N PRO A 279 16.63 -5.08 -31.19
CA PRO A 279 15.20 -4.87 -31.38
C PRO A 279 14.31 -5.63 -30.39
N ALA A 280 14.74 -6.78 -29.87
CA ALA A 280 13.95 -7.54 -28.91
C ALA A 280 13.81 -6.82 -27.55
N ALA A 281 14.73 -5.91 -27.22
CA ALA A 281 14.68 -5.14 -25.99
C ALA A 281 13.47 -4.19 -25.90
N ILE A 282 12.82 -3.88 -27.03
CA ILE A 282 11.65 -3.00 -27.04
C ILE A 282 10.35 -3.70 -26.63
N GLN A 283 10.30 -5.03 -26.66
CA GLN A 283 9.08 -5.79 -26.43
C GLN A 283 8.35 -5.46 -25.11
N PRO A 284 9.04 -5.23 -23.97
CA PRO A 284 8.39 -4.82 -22.72
C PRO A 284 7.59 -3.51 -22.82
N HIS A 285 7.95 -2.63 -23.77
CA HIS A 285 7.36 -1.30 -23.94
C HIS A 285 6.21 -1.29 -24.98
N LEU A 286 6.03 -2.35 -25.77
CA LEU A 286 5.04 -2.38 -26.86
C LEU A 286 3.60 -2.23 -26.37
N LEU A 287 3.24 -2.89 -25.26
CA LEU A 287 1.91 -2.79 -24.63
C LEU A 287 1.59 -1.40 -24.07
N LYS A 288 2.60 -0.52 -23.91
CA LYS A 288 2.40 0.88 -23.52
C LYS A 288 2.10 1.76 -24.74
N MET A 289 2.57 1.38 -25.93
CA MET A 289 2.46 2.18 -27.17
C MET A 289 1.30 1.74 -28.07
N PHE A 290 0.98 0.45 -28.10
CA PHE A 290 -0.07 -0.17 -28.91
C PHE A 290 -1.15 -0.76 -28.00
N ASP A 291 -2.36 -0.95 -28.52
CA ASP A 291 -3.47 -1.49 -27.72
C ASP A 291 -3.18 -2.91 -27.19
N ASN A 292 -2.74 -3.82 -28.09
CA ASN A 292 -2.49 -5.21 -27.69
C ASN A 292 -1.36 -5.90 -28.47
N ILE A 293 -0.28 -5.19 -28.82
CA ILE A 293 0.94 -5.84 -29.32
C ILE A 293 1.85 -6.16 -28.14
N LYS A 294 2.06 -7.46 -27.85
CA LYS A 294 2.94 -7.91 -26.78
C LYS A 294 4.32 -8.31 -27.28
N LYS A 295 4.38 -9.05 -28.39
CA LYS A 295 5.65 -9.50 -28.98
C LYS A 295 5.67 -9.29 -30.48
N LEU A 296 6.88 -9.20 -31.00
CA LEU A 296 7.17 -9.18 -32.42
C LEU A 296 7.93 -10.47 -32.74
N GLU A 297 7.46 -11.20 -33.74
CA GLU A 297 8.16 -12.37 -34.26
C GLU A 297 9.20 -11.89 -35.27
N PHE A 298 10.48 -12.12 -34.97
CA PHE A 298 11.59 -11.76 -35.84
C PHE A 298 11.99 -12.97 -36.70
N GLY A 299 12.32 -12.74 -37.96
CA GLY A 299 12.87 -13.78 -38.84
C GLY A 299 14.27 -14.24 -38.41
N GLU A 300 14.80 -15.26 -39.10
CA GLU A 300 16.09 -15.92 -38.77
C GLU A 300 17.28 -14.95 -38.61
N ASN A 301 17.24 -13.79 -39.27
CA ASN A 301 18.27 -12.76 -39.21
C ASN A 301 18.07 -11.73 -38.06
N ASN A 302 17.01 -11.82 -37.25
CA ASN A 302 16.62 -10.84 -36.23
C ASN A 302 16.45 -9.38 -36.73
N VAL A 303 16.27 -9.20 -38.05
CA VAL A 303 16.12 -7.86 -38.67
C VAL A 303 14.69 -7.63 -39.17
N ASP A 304 14.07 -8.65 -39.77
CA ASP A 304 12.74 -8.52 -40.36
C ASP A 304 11.69 -8.95 -39.33
N VAL A 305 10.68 -8.10 -39.11
CA VAL A 305 9.51 -8.45 -38.28
C VAL A 305 8.49 -9.15 -39.17
N ILE A 306 8.19 -10.41 -38.85
CA ILE A 306 7.32 -11.28 -39.65
C ILE A 306 5.87 -11.19 -39.19
N ALA A 307 5.65 -11.23 -37.88
CA ALA A 307 4.31 -11.28 -37.29
C ALA A 307 4.23 -10.48 -35.99
N ILE A 308 3.01 -10.12 -35.62
CA ILE A 308 2.67 -9.46 -34.36
C ILE A 308 1.88 -10.43 -33.48
N GLU A 309 2.26 -10.56 -32.21
CA GLU A 309 1.63 -11.45 -31.24
C GLU A 309 0.93 -10.64 -30.14
N SER A 310 -0.31 -11.01 -29.83
CA SER A 310 -1.12 -10.36 -28.79
C SER A 310 -0.77 -10.82 -27.38
N ALA A 311 -1.33 -10.15 -26.36
CA ALA A 311 -1.16 -10.59 -24.98
C ALA A 311 -1.76 -11.98 -24.69
N GLU A 312 -2.76 -12.38 -25.47
CA GLU A 312 -3.46 -13.66 -25.39
C GLU A 312 -2.76 -14.79 -26.17
N GLY A 313 -1.75 -14.46 -26.97
CA GLY A 313 -0.99 -15.41 -27.81
C GLY A 313 -1.54 -15.60 -29.22
N GLU A 314 -2.42 -14.71 -29.70
CA GLU A 314 -2.87 -14.69 -31.10
C GLU A 314 -1.77 -14.03 -31.95
N SER A 315 -1.29 -14.72 -32.99
CA SER A 315 -0.25 -14.21 -33.90
C SER A 315 -0.84 -13.89 -35.26
N ILE A 316 -0.53 -12.70 -35.80
CA ILE A 316 -0.95 -12.26 -37.13
C ILE A 316 0.27 -11.98 -38.01
N PRO A 317 0.37 -12.60 -39.19
CA PRO A 317 1.45 -12.32 -40.13
C PRO A 317 1.28 -10.93 -40.78
N LEU A 318 2.39 -10.19 -40.89
CA LEU A 318 2.41 -8.91 -41.57
C LEU A 318 2.47 -9.10 -43.10
N ALA A 319 1.70 -8.29 -43.83
CA ALA A 319 1.68 -8.29 -45.28
C ALA A 319 2.99 -7.80 -45.92
N LYS A 320 3.78 -7.02 -45.17
CA LYS A 320 5.12 -6.56 -45.51
C LYS A 320 5.97 -6.56 -44.24
N TYR A 321 7.25 -6.89 -44.35
CA TYR A 321 8.14 -7.00 -43.20
C TYR A 321 8.91 -5.68 -42.97
N PRO A 322 8.67 -4.96 -41.86
CA PRO A 322 9.47 -3.80 -41.50
C PRO A 322 10.84 -4.27 -41.03
N LYS A 323 11.89 -3.54 -41.44
CA LYS A 323 13.26 -3.80 -41.03
C LYS A 323 13.56 -3.06 -39.74
N ALA A 324 13.77 -3.78 -38.65
CA ALA A 324 14.14 -3.24 -37.34
C ALA A 324 15.62 -2.82 -37.30
N ARG A 325 16.03 -1.92 -38.20
CA ARG A 325 17.40 -1.40 -38.31
C ARG A 325 17.39 0.13 -38.36
N GLY A 326 18.27 0.74 -37.57
CA GLY A 326 18.44 2.19 -37.53
C GLY A 326 17.64 2.82 -36.39
N GLU A 327 17.17 4.05 -36.61
CA GLU A 327 16.39 4.81 -35.63
C GLU A 327 15.05 4.13 -35.32
N VAL A 328 14.75 4.00 -34.03
CA VAL A 328 13.63 3.19 -33.53
C VAL A 328 12.28 3.77 -33.93
N GLU A 329 12.15 5.10 -33.82
CA GLU A 329 10.96 5.87 -34.20
C GLU A 329 10.55 5.68 -35.66
N LYS A 330 11.52 5.46 -36.57
CA LYS A 330 11.26 5.32 -38.00
C LYS A 330 10.68 3.95 -38.33
N TRP A 331 11.30 2.89 -37.84
CA TRP A 331 10.80 1.54 -38.15
C TRP A 331 9.51 1.21 -37.39
N LEU A 332 9.29 1.78 -36.19
CA LEU A 332 8.00 1.67 -35.49
C LEU A 332 6.87 2.37 -36.24
N SER A 333 7.13 3.55 -36.82
CA SER A 333 6.16 4.22 -37.70
C SER A 333 5.80 3.36 -38.91
N VAL A 334 6.78 2.64 -39.49
CA VAL A 334 6.52 1.70 -40.60
C VAL A 334 5.76 0.45 -40.12
N LEU A 335 6.07 -0.06 -38.92
CA LEU A 335 5.35 -1.17 -38.29
C LEU A 335 3.86 -0.82 -38.11
N GLU A 336 3.54 0.39 -37.61
CA GLU A 336 2.16 0.86 -37.46
C GLU A 336 1.41 0.88 -38.80
N GLN A 337 2.05 1.42 -39.85
CA GLN A 337 1.46 1.45 -41.20
C GLN A 337 1.23 0.03 -41.75
N TYR A 338 2.18 -0.88 -41.54
CA TYR A 338 2.09 -2.26 -42.03
C TYR A 338 1.11 -3.09 -41.22
N MET A 339 0.94 -2.82 -39.93
CA MET A 339 -0.13 -3.41 -39.11
C MET A 339 -1.51 -3.10 -39.71
N VAL A 340 -1.80 -1.81 -39.93
CA VAL A 340 -3.08 -1.35 -40.52
C VAL A 340 -3.29 -1.96 -41.91
N LEU A 341 -2.26 -1.98 -42.76
CA LEU A 341 -2.32 -2.58 -44.09
C LEU A 341 -2.62 -4.09 -44.04
N SER A 342 -1.99 -4.81 -43.11
CA SER A 342 -2.16 -6.25 -42.97
C SER A 342 -3.58 -6.61 -42.53
N LEU A 343 -4.11 -5.88 -41.53
CA LEU A 343 -5.48 -6.06 -41.08
C LEU A 343 -6.51 -5.72 -42.15
N ARG A 344 -6.27 -4.69 -42.97
CA ARG A 344 -7.13 -4.37 -44.13
C ARG A 344 -7.19 -5.50 -45.15
N ARG A 345 -6.05 -6.09 -45.48
CA ARG A 345 -5.97 -7.23 -46.41
C ARG A 345 -6.66 -8.48 -45.86
N LEU A 346 -6.38 -8.80 -44.60
CA LEU A 346 -7.03 -9.92 -43.93
C LEU A 346 -8.54 -9.73 -43.79
N ALA A 347 -9.01 -8.50 -43.54
CA ALA A 347 -10.44 -8.17 -43.53
C ALA A 347 -11.09 -8.44 -44.88
N LYS A 348 -10.44 -8.02 -45.98
CA LYS A 348 -10.92 -8.31 -47.35
C LYS A 348 -11.01 -9.81 -47.62
N THR A 349 -9.97 -10.57 -47.25
CA THR A 349 -9.97 -12.04 -47.38
C THR A 349 -11.11 -12.67 -46.55
N ALA A 350 -11.27 -12.24 -45.30
CA ALA A 350 -12.31 -12.78 -44.41
C ALA A 350 -13.73 -12.51 -44.93
N VAL A 351 -13.99 -11.32 -45.51
CA VAL A 351 -15.29 -11.01 -46.16
C VAL A 351 -15.51 -11.91 -47.39
N MET A 352 -14.50 -12.12 -48.23
CA MET A 352 -14.64 -12.96 -49.43
C MET A 352 -14.85 -14.44 -49.09
N ASP A 353 -14.21 -14.95 -48.04
CA ASP A 353 -14.28 -16.35 -47.63
C ASP A 353 -15.60 -16.73 -46.93
N TYR A 354 -16.33 -15.74 -46.36
CA TYR A 354 -17.53 -15.99 -45.54
C TYR A 354 -18.65 -16.70 -46.30
N GLU A 355 -18.92 -16.34 -47.56
CA GLU A 355 -19.99 -16.96 -48.37
C GLU A 355 -19.63 -18.39 -48.82
N GLY A 356 -18.35 -18.77 -48.79
CA GLY A 356 -17.85 -20.05 -49.31
C GLY A 356 -17.77 -21.19 -48.29
N LYS A 357 -17.94 -20.92 -47.00
CA LYS A 357 -17.76 -21.88 -45.90
C LYS A 357 -18.92 -21.83 -44.90
N LYS A 358 -19.13 -22.93 -44.15
CA LYS A 358 -20.07 -22.91 -43.03
C LYS A 358 -19.51 -22.03 -41.91
N ARG A 359 -20.37 -21.17 -41.34
CA ARG A 359 -20.02 -20.25 -40.24
C ARG A 359 -19.27 -20.92 -39.09
N THR A 360 -19.67 -22.13 -38.69
CA THR A 360 -19.05 -22.89 -37.58
C THR A 360 -17.58 -23.27 -37.81
N ASP A 361 -17.16 -23.39 -39.07
CA ASP A 361 -15.79 -23.74 -39.42
C ASP A 361 -14.99 -22.48 -39.78
N TRP A 362 -15.64 -21.53 -40.48
CA TRP A 362 -15.05 -20.25 -40.88
C TRP A 362 -14.52 -19.42 -39.71
N ILE A 363 -15.17 -19.46 -38.53
CA ILE A 363 -14.73 -18.70 -37.35
C ILE A 363 -13.30 -19.03 -36.92
N PHE A 364 -12.80 -20.25 -37.15
CA PHE A 364 -11.47 -20.67 -36.70
C PHE A 364 -10.36 -20.34 -37.71
N ASP A 365 -10.71 -19.95 -38.94
CA ASP A 365 -9.75 -19.68 -40.02
C ASP A 365 -9.19 -18.23 -39.98
N HIS A 366 -9.83 -17.34 -39.23
CA HIS A 366 -9.52 -15.91 -39.23
C HIS A 366 -9.27 -15.36 -37.81
N PRO A 367 -8.51 -14.25 -37.68
CA PRO A 367 -8.28 -13.62 -36.39
C PRO A 367 -9.56 -13.15 -35.70
N CYS A 368 -9.60 -13.22 -34.37
CA CYS A 368 -10.78 -12.95 -33.55
C CYS A 368 -11.42 -11.57 -33.84
N GLN A 369 -10.61 -10.52 -33.93
CA GLN A 369 -11.07 -9.15 -34.23
C GLN A 369 -11.85 -9.07 -35.56
N LEU A 370 -11.36 -9.77 -36.59
CA LEU A 370 -11.95 -9.74 -37.93
C LEU A 370 -13.19 -10.63 -38.00
N VAL A 371 -13.19 -11.77 -37.31
CA VAL A 371 -14.37 -12.65 -37.18
C VAL A 371 -15.57 -11.86 -36.63
N LEU A 372 -15.37 -11.09 -35.56
CA LEU A 372 -16.42 -10.25 -34.97
C LEU A 372 -16.91 -9.17 -35.95
N THR A 373 -15.98 -8.48 -36.60
CA THR A 373 -16.30 -7.37 -37.51
C THR A 373 -17.05 -7.85 -38.75
N VAL A 374 -16.59 -8.93 -39.38
CA VAL A 374 -17.23 -9.52 -40.56
C VAL A 374 -18.57 -10.14 -40.20
N SER A 375 -18.69 -10.81 -39.05
CA SER A 375 -19.99 -11.31 -38.57
C SER A 375 -21.02 -10.18 -38.42
N GLN A 376 -20.59 -9.01 -37.92
CA GLN A 376 -21.46 -7.81 -37.82
C GLN A 376 -21.83 -7.22 -39.18
N ILE A 377 -20.90 -7.24 -40.17
CA ILE A 377 -21.18 -6.79 -41.54
C ILE A 377 -22.28 -7.66 -42.17
N TYR A 378 -22.16 -8.98 -42.08
CA TYR A 378 -23.14 -9.90 -42.65
C TYR A 378 -24.48 -9.82 -41.91
N TRP A 379 -24.47 -9.72 -40.59
CA TRP A 379 -25.70 -9.48 -39.83
C TRP A 379 -26.40 -8.18 -40.27
N CYS A 380 -25.66 -7.07 -40.43
CA CYS A 380 -26.23 -5.81 -40.91
C CYS A 380 -26.80 -5.95 -42.34
N ARG A 381 -26.11 -6.68 -43.21
CA ARG A 381 -26.53 -6.93 -44.60
C ARG A 381 -27.81 -7.77 -44.65
N GLU A 382 -27.91 -8.83 -43.86
CA GLU A 382 -29.06 -9.74 -43.81
C GLU A 382 -30.30 -9.06 -43.20
N VAL A 383 -30.13 -8.26 -42.14
CA VAL A 383 -31.21 -7.43 -41.59
C VAL A 383 -31.68 -6.39 -42.61
N ALA A 384 -30.76 -5.67 -43.25
CA ALA A 384 -31.11 -4.68 -44.26
C ALA A 384 -31.82 -5.31 -45.48
N ALA A 385 -31.39 -6.50 -45.91
CA ALA A 385 -32.04 -7.27 -46.96
C ALA A 385 -33.45 -7.74 -46.55
N SER A 386 -33.60 -8.21 -45.31
CA SER A 386 -34.89 -8.63 -44.75
C SER A 386 -35.89 -7.47 -44.70
N LEU A 387 -35.44 -6.28 -44.24
CA LEU A 387 -36.25 -5.06 -44.21
C LEU A 387 -36.54 -4.46 -45.60
N ALA A 388 -35.75 -4.80 -46.62
CA ALA A 388 -35.94 -4.36 -47.99
C ALA A 388 -36.84 -5.32 -48.82
N SER A 389 -37.25 -6.46 -48.24
CA SER A 389 -38.16 -7.42 -48.88
C SER A 389 -39.59 -6.85 -49.03
N GLU A 390 -40.41 -7.47 -49.89
CA GLU A 390 -41.78 -7.01 -50.18
C GLU A 390 -42.67 -6.93 -48.92
N ASP A 391 -42.45 -7.84 -47.95
CA ASP A 391 -43.04 -7.80 -46.61
C ASP A 391 -41.92 -7.79 -45.56
N GLY A 392 -41.34 -6.61 -45.33
CA GLY A 392 -40.21 -6.42 -44.42
C GLY A 392 -40.45 -6.90 -42.99
N ALA A 393 -41.71 -6.90 -42.52
CA ALA A 393 -42.06 -7.38 -41.19
C ALA A 393 -42.01 -8.91 -41.10
N GLN A 394 -42.50 -9.61 -42.12
CA GLN A 394 -42.42 -11.08 -42.18
C GLN A 394 -40.98 -11.55 -42.44
N GLY A 395 -40.25 -10.87 -43.34
CA GLY A 395 -38.83 -11.18 -43.60
C GLY A 395 -37.97 -11.06 -42.34
N LEU A 396 -38.23 -10.06 -41.48
CA LEU A 396 -37.54 -9.92 -40.21
C LEU A 396 -37.87 -11.04 -39.20
N ARG A 397 -39.11 -11.54 -39.19
CA ARG A 397 -39.52 -12.69 -38.35
C ARG A 397 -38.89 -14.01 -38.80
N ASP A 398 -38.72 -14.20 -40.10
CA ASP A 398 -38.05 -15.38 -40.63
C ASP A 398 -36.56 -15.37 -40.24
N TYR A 399 -35.92 -14.20 -40.37
CA TYR A 399 -34.53 -14.00 -39.94
C TYR A 399 -34.34 -14.14 -38.42
N GLN A 400 -35.33 -13.73 -37.61
CA GLN A 400 -35.33 -13.95 -36.17
C GLN A 400 -35.17 -15.44 -35.82
N GLN A 401 -35.89 -16.34 -36.50
CA GLN A 401 -35.76 -17.79 -36.29
C GLN A 401 -34.37 -18.31 -36.69
N GLU A 402 -33.77 -17.74 -37.73
CA GLU A 402 -32.40 -18.05 -38.12
C GLU A 402 -31.37 -17.60 -37.08
N CYS A 403 -31.54 -16.43 -36.47
CA CYS A 403 -30.69 -15.99 -35.35
C CYS A 403 -30.72 -16.99 -34.18
N TYR A 404 -31.90 -17.50 -33.81
CA TYR A 404 -32.05 -18.51 -32.76
C TYR A 404 -31.31 -19.82 -33.10
N ARG A 405 -31.42 -20.29 -34.35
CA ARG A 405 -30.70 -21.49 -34.82
C ARG A 405 -29.19 -21.29 -34.78
N ASN A 406 -28.70 -20.17 -35.30
CA ASN A 406 -27.28 -19.85 -35.35
C ASN A 406 -26.67 -19.76 -33.94
N LEU A 407 -27.40 -19.18 -32.99
CA LEU A 407 -26.96 -19.11 -31.59
C LEU A 407 -26.92 -20.50 -30.93
N GLY A 408 -27.88 -21.38 -31.25
CA GLY A 408 -27.88 -22.77 -30.79
C GLY A 408 -26.66 -23.55 -31.29
N ASP A 409 -26.31 -23.39 -32.57
CA ASP A 409 -25.11 -24.00 -33.16
C ASP A 409 -23.82 -23.53 -32.47
N LEU A 410 -23.71 -22.23 -32.15
CA LEU A 410 -22.56 -21.68 -31.41
C LEU A 410 -22.51 -22.19 -29.96
N ALA A 411 -23.65 -22.30 -29.29
CA ALA A 411 -23.73 -22.84 -27.93
C ALA A 411 -23.25 -24.31 -27.90
N ASP A 412 -23.59 -25.12 -28.89
CA ASP A 412 -23.12 -26.50 -29.00
C ASP A 412 -21.60 -26.61 -29.21
N LEU A 413 -20.97 -25.61 -29.83
CA LEU A 413 -19.51 -25.56 -29.96
C LEU A 413 -18.81 -25.33 -28.60
N THR A 414 -19.44 -24.64 -27.65
CA THR A 414 -18.83 -24.35 -26.33
C THR A 414 -18.60 -25.61 -25.49
N ALA A 415 -19.39 -26.66 -25.73
CA ALA A 415 -19.25 -27.95 -25.05
C ALA A 415 -18.03 -28.77 -25.53
N ARG A 416 -17.42 -28.40 -26.66
CA ARG A 416 -16.22 -29.06 -27.19
C ARG A 416 -14.97 -28.67 -26.38
N LYS A 417 -13.94 -29.52 -26.44
CA LYS A 417 -12.61 -29.17 -25.91
C LYS A 417 -11.95 -28.16 -26.83
N LEU A 418 -12.09 -26.87 -26.49
CA LEU A 418 -11.49 -25.73 -27.21
C LEU A 418 -10.22 -25.23 -26.53
N ASN A 419 -9.30 -24.69 -27.33
CA ASN A 419 -8.14 -23.94 -26.85
C ASN A 419 -8.56 -22.63 -26.15
N LYS A 420 -7.65 -22.02 -25.37
CA LYS A 420 -7.96 -20.78 -24.63
C LYS A 420 -8.37 -19.63 -25.55
N ILE A 421 -7.71 -19.47 -26.71
CA ILE A 421 -8.00 -18.40 -27.69
C ILE A 421 -9.35 -18.66 -28.37
N GLU A 422 -9.55 -19.88 -28.89
CA GLU A 422 -10.82 -20.32 -29.50
C GLU A 422 -12.01 -20.13 -28.58
N ARG A 423 -11.87 -20.47 -27.28
CA ARG A 423 -12.93 -20.27 -26.30
C ARG A 423 -13.24 -18.79 -26.08
N ARG A 424 -12.21 -17.93 -26.02
CA ARG A 424 -12.40 -16.48 -25.89
C ARG A 424 -13.09 -15.90 -27.10
N MET A 425 -12.67 -16.30 -28.30
CA MET A 425 -13.29 -15.92 -29.56
C MET A 425 -14.78 -16.32 -29.56
N LEU A 426 -15.09 -17.59 -29.26
CA LEU A 426 -16.45 -18.10 -29.24
C LEU A 426 -17.33 -17.38 -28.19
N GLY A 427 -16.84 -17.21 -26.97
CA GLY A 427 -17.58 -16.50 -25.92
C GLY A 427 -17.85 -15.03 -26.27
N THR A 428 -16.90 -14.39 -26.96
CA THR A 428 -17.02 -13.01 -27.43
C THR A 428 -18.00 -12.88 -28.59
N LEU A 429 -17.96 -13.83 -29.53
CA LEU A 429 -18.89 -13.91 -30.65
C LEU A 429 -20.31 -14.16 -30.16
N ILE A 430 -20.51 -15.11 -29.23
CA ILE A 430 -21.81 -15.37 -28.59
C ILE A 430 -22.35 -14.12 -27.91
N THR A 431 -21.52 -13.38 -27.19
CA THR A 431 -21.93 -12.13 -26.52
C THR A 431 -22.48 -11.11 -27.52
N THR A 432 -21.83 -11.00 -28.68
CA THR A 432 -22.22 -10.08 -29.75
C THR A 432 -23.47 -10.58 -30.50
N ASP A 433 -23.57 -11.88 -30.77
CA ASP A 433 -24.72 -12.50 -31.44
C ASP A 433 -26.00 -12.46 -30.60
N VAL A 434 -25.88 -12.63 -29.29
CA VAL A 434 -27.00 -12.48 -28.34
C VAL A 434 -27.59 -11.07 -28.42
N HIS A 435 -26.73 -10.04 -28.46
CA HIS A 435 -27.16 -8.66 -28.65
C HIS A 435 -27.82 -8.47 -30.04
N SER A 436 -27.20 -8.98 -31.10
CA SER A 436 -27.77 -8.94 -32.46
C SER A 436 -29.16 -9.59 -32.55
N ARG A 437 -29.39 -10.72 -31.85
CA ARG A 437 -30.71 -11.34 -31.71
C ARG A 437 -31.68 -10.43 -30.95
N ASP A 438 -31.28 -9.89 -29.80
CA ASP A 438 -32.15 -9.04 -28.98
C ASP A 438 -32.59 -7.77 -29.72
N LEU A 439 -31.72 -7.21 -30.57
CA LEU A 439 -32.07 -6.10 -31.45
C LEU A 439 -33.13 -6.50 -32.48
N VAL A 440 -33.02 -7.70 -33.06
CA VAL A 440 -34.03 -8.23 -34.00
C VAL A 440 -35.35 -8.45 -33.29
N ASP A 441 -35.34 -9.07 -32.09
CA ASP A 441 -36.54 -9.24 -31.26
C ASP A 441 -37.21 -7.90 -30.98
N GLN A 442 -36.43 -6.89 -30.56
CA GLN A 442 -36.94 -5.54 -30.33
C GLN A 442 -37.51 -4.90 -31.60
N MET A 443 -36.88 -5.08 -32.76
CA MET A 443 -37.39 -4.53 -34.03
C MET A 443 -38.67 -5.22 -34.48
N VAL A 444 -38.82 -6.52 -34.23
CA VAL A 444 -40.06 -7.27 -34.47
C VAL A 444 -41.18 -6.77 -33.56
N ASP A 445 -40.90 -6.57 -32.27
CA ASP A 445 -41.85 -6.02 -31.30
C ASP A 445 -42.27 -4.57 -31.64
N GLU A 446 -41.32 -3.75 -32.10
CA GLU A 446 -41.55 -2.38 -32.59
C GLU A 446 -42.23 -2.34 -33.97
N ASN A 447 -42.44 -3.49 -34.62
CA ASN A 447 -42.98 -3.63 -35.99
C ASN A 447 -42.21 -2.80 -37.04
N VAL A 448 -40.88 -2.86 -37.00
CA VAL A 448 -40.02 -2.17 -37.97
C VAL A 448 -40.16 -2.85 -39.34
N SER A 449 -40.53 -2.07 -40.36
CA SER A 449 -40.88 -2.57 -41.69
C SER A 449 -40.03 -2.03 -42.84
N GLY A 450 -39.07 -1.13 -42.56
CA GLY A 450 -38.21 -0.60 -43.60
C GLY A 450 -36.85 -0.06 -43.12
N PRO A 451 -35.86 0.02 -44.03
CA PRO A 451 -34.47 0.37 -43.68
C PRO A 451 -34.26 1.85 -43.34
N THR A 452 -35.23 2.71 -43.64
CA THR A 452 -35.19 4.14 -43.28
C THR A 452 -35.81 4.45 -41.93
N GLN A 453 -36.42 3.46 -41.27
CA GLN A 453 -37.04 3.67 -39.97
C GLN A 453 -36.01 3.82 -38.85
N PHE A 454 -36.35 4.65 -37.87
CA PHE A 454 -35.46 4.98 -36.76
C PHE A 454 -35.05 3.74 -35.94
N GLY A 455 -35.92 2.74 -35.82
CA GLY A 455 -35.62 1.48 -35.10
C GLY A 455 -34.36 0.77 -35.62
N TRP A 456 -34.10 0.85 -36.93
CA TRP A 456 -32.87 0.34 -37.54
C TRP A 456 -31.75 1.39 -37.58
N GLN A 457 -32.06 2.64 -37.94
CA GLN A 457 -31.05 3.71 -38.06
C GLN A 457 -30.38 4.07 -36.72
N LYS A 458 -31.03 3.84 -35.59
CA LYS A 458 -30.47 4.10 -34.24
C LYS A 458 -29.31 3.15 -33.89
N GLN A 459 -29.24 1.98 -34.53
CA GLN A 459 -28.23 0.95 -34.26
C GLN A 459 -26.87 1.33 -34.85
N LEU A 460 -25.79 0.81 -34.25
CA LEU A 460 -24.44 0.95 -34.78
C LEU A 460 -24.23 -0.08 -35.89
N ARG A 461 -24.26 0.38 -37.15
CA ARG A 461 -24.21 -0.49 -38.32
C ARG A 461 -22.80 -0.53 -38.89
N THR A 462 -22.30 -1.74 -39.13
CA THR A 462 -21.00 -1.96 -39.76
C THR A 462 -21.22 -2.39 -41.19
N GLU A 463 -20.63 -1.69 -42.15
CA GLU A 463 -20.84 -1.91 -43.58
C GLU A 463 -19.49 -2.07 -44.28
N TRP A 464 -19.48 -2.86 -45.36
CA TRP A 464 -18.34 -3.00 -46.25
C TRP A 464 -18.57 -2.16 -47.51
N GLU A 465 -17.80 -1.08 -47.68
CA GLU A 465 -17.85 -0.25 -48.88
C GLU A 465 -16.90 -0.77 -49.96
N VAL A 466 -17.47 -1.37 -51.01
CA VAL A 466 -16.73 -1.99 -52.13
C VAL A 466 -15.86 -1.00 -52.90
N ASN A 467 -16.29 0.27 -52.99
CA ASN A 467 -15.57 1.35 -53.70
C ASN A 467 -14.72 2.23 -52.74
N GLY A 468 -14.59 1.84 -51.47
CA GLY A 468 -13.84 2.58 -50.46
C GLY A 468 -12.35 2.19 -50.40
N GLY A 469 -11.49 3.15 -50.05
CA GLY A 469 -10.08 2.91 -49.74
C GLY A 469 -9.12 2.62 -50.93
N PRO A 470 -7.80 2.60 -50.68
CA PRO A 470 -6.76 2.46 -51.72
C PRO A 470 -6.62 1.05 -52.35
N GLU A 471 -7.24 0.00 -51.78
CA GLU A 471 -7.19 -1.40 -52.28
C GLU A 471 -8.57 -1.99 -52.65
N GLY A 472 -9.62 -1.15 -52.79
CA GLY A 472 -10.96 -1.55 -53.25
C GLY A 472 -11.77 -2.35 -52.23
N GLY A 473 -12.07 -1.72 -51.08
CA GLY A 473 -12.83 -2.27 -49.95
C GLY A 473 -12.43 -1.63 -48.62
N GLU A 474 -13.37 -0.95 -47.93
CA GLU A 474 -13.16 -0.36 -46.60
C GLU A 474 -14.32 -0.65 -45.65
N VAL A 475 -14.02 -0.93 -44.39
CA VAL A 475 -15.04 -1.11 -43.34
C VAL A 475 -15.41 0.27 -42.78
N VAL A 476 -16.70 0.56 -42.78
CA VAL A 476 -17.25 1.82 -42.27
C VAL A 476 -18.33 1.56 -41.23
N LEU A 477 -18.45 2.47 -40.26
CA LEU A 477 -19.45 2.41 -39.22
C LEU A 477 -20.40 3.60 -39.35
N ARG A 478 -21.70 3.30 -39.36
CA ARG A 478 -22.79 4.28 -39.49
C ARG A 478 -23.74 4.15 -38.31
N GLN A 479 -23.98 5.24 -37.61
CA GLN A 479 -25.01 5.29 -36.56
C GLN A 479 -25.81 6.58 -36.69
N ASN A 480 -27.12 6.46 -36.86
CA ASN A 480 -27.99 7.57 -37.21
C ASN A 480 -27.41 8.35 -38.41
N ASN A 481 -27.01 9.61 -38.22
CA ASN A 481 -26.38 10.41 -39.26
C ASN A 481 -24.84 10.32 -39.25
N SER A 482 -24.23 9.81 -38.18
CA SER A 482 -22.77 9.81 -37.98
C SER A 482 -22.07 8.75 -38.84
N TYR A 483 -20.87 9.08 -39.29
CA TYR A 483 -20.02 8.25 -40.16
C TYR A 483 -18.61 8.20 -39.57
N PHE A 484 -18.08 6.99 -39.39
CA PHE A 484 -16.72 6.74 -38.91
C PHE A 484 -16.04 5.67 -39.77
N GLY A 485 -14.78 5.90 -40.14
CA GLY A 485 -13.95 4.86 -40.75
C GLY A 485 -13.42 3.90 -39.66
N TYR A 486 -13.33 2.61 -39.98
CA TYR A 486 -12.73 1.64 -39.06
C TYR A 486 -11.22 1.89 -38.92
N GLY A 487 -10.70 1.91 -37.70
CA GLY A 487 -9.33 2.31 -37.41
C GLY A 487 -8.26 1.26 -37.72
N TYR A 488 -8.63 -0.03 -37.76
CA TYR A 488 -7.70 -1.16 -37.96
C TYR A 488 -6.50 -1.18 -36.98
N GLU A 489 -6.68 -0.69 -35.75
CA GLU A 489 -5.73 -0.96 -34.67
C GLU A 489 -5.82 -2.44 -34.26
N TYR A 490 -4.68 -3.11 -34.03
CA TYR A 490 -4.68 -4.51 -33.62
C TYR A 490 -5.08 -4.67 -32.15
N GLN A 491 -6.19 -5.38 -31.92
CA GLN A 491 -6.77 -5.60 -30.58
C GLN A 491 -6.49 -6.98 -30.01
N GLY A 492 -6.09 -7.96 -30.83
CA GLY A 492 -6.02 -9.37 -30.41
C GLY A 492 -7.39 -9.97 -30.02
N ALA A 493 -7.35 -11.09 -29.28
CA ALA A 493 -8.53 -11.83 -28.83
C ALA A 493 -9.09 -11.30 -27.50
N GLN A 494 -9.43 -10.01 -27.47
CA GLN A 494 -10.01 -9.36 -26.30
C GLN A 494 -11.51 -9.67 -26.12
N PRO A 495 -11.99 -9.83 -24.88
CA PRO A 495 -13.42 -9.98 -24.61
C PRO A 495 -14.19 -8.68 -24.86
N ARG A 496 -15.46 -8.83 -25.23
CA ARG A 496 -16.43 -7.74 -25.41
C ARG A 496 -17.31 -7.56 -24.19
N LEU A 497 -17.75 -6.32 -23.96
CA LEU A 497 -18.75 -6.01 -22.95
C LEU A 497 -20.12 -6.53 -23.40
N VAL A 498 -20.97 -6.93 -22.45
CA VAL A 498 -22.38 -7.23 -22.74
C VAL A 498 -23.10 -5.91 -23.06
N ILE A 499 -23.61 -5.79 -24.27
CA ILE A 499 -24.32 -4.60 -24.72
C ILE A 499 -25.78 -4.67 -24.25
N THR A 500 -26.19 -3.67 -23.48
CA THR A 500 -27.57 -3.51 -22.98
C THR A 500 -28.25 -2.33 -23.67
N PRO A 501 -29.60 -2.18 -23.58
CA PRO A 501 -30.28 -1.00 -24.08
C PRO A 501 -29.78 0.33 -23.50
N LEU A 502 -29.21 0.31 -22.28
CA LEU A 502 -28.54 1.47 -21.70
C LEU A 502 -27.21 1.77 -22.42
N THR A 503 -26.42 0.72 -22.70
CA THR A 503 -25.17 0.80 -23.46
C THR A 503 -25.42 1.38 -24.87
N ASP A 504 -26.48 0.95 -25.56
CA ASP A 504 -26.83 1.48 -26.90
C ASP A 504 -27.15 2.97 -26.87
N ARG A 505 -27.87 3.43 -25.83
CA ARG A 505 -28.14 4.86 -25.64
C ARG A 505 -26.86 5.65 -25.39
N ILE A 506 -25.92 5.08 -24.65
CA ILE A 506 -24.60 5.68 -24.44
C ILE A 506 -23.85 5.77 -25.77
N TYR A 507 -23.81 4.69 -26.56
CA TYR A 507 -23.18 4.67 -27.89
C TYR A 507 -23.76 5.73 -28.81
N MET A 508 -25.09 5.83 -28.91
CA MET A 508 -25.76 6.88 -29.69
C MET A 508 -25.38 8.30 -29.23
N THR A 509 -25.27 8.52 -27.93
CA THR A 509 -24.93 9.84 -27.38
C THR A 509 -23.47 10.18 -27.65
N VAL A 510 -22.58 9.21 -27.54
CA VAL A 510 -21.14 9.35 -27.81
C VAL A 510 -20.89 9.58 -29.30
N THR A 511 -21.45 8.77 -30.20
CA THR A 511 -21.31 8.99 -31.66
C THR A 511 -21.90 10.32 -32.09
N GLY A 512 -22.98 10.76 -31.45
CA GLY A 512 -23.55 12.09 -31.64
C GLY A 512 -22.62 13.22 -31.14
N ALA A 513 -21.96 13.03 -30.01
CA ALA A 513 -21.00 14.00 -29.45
C ALA A 513 -19.74 14.12 -30.31
N LEU A 514 -19.16 13.00 -30.73
CA LEU A 514 -17.95 12.97 -31.57
C LEU A 514 -18.18 13.62 -32.93
N ARG A 515 -19.36 13.44 -33.53
CA ARG A 515 -19.74 14.17 -34.76
C ARG A 515 -19.69 15.68 -34.59
N LEU A 516 -20.02 16.18 -33.39
CA LEU A 516 -19.99 17.60 -33.04
C LEU A 516 -18.60 18.05 -32.53
N CYS A 517 -17.58 17.19 -32.63
CA CYS A 517 -16.24 17.43 -32.08
C CYS A 517 -16.27 17.73 -30.58
N LEU A 518 -17.23 17.15 -29.85
CA LEU A 518 -17.34 17.22 -28.39
C LEU A 518 -16.85 15.91 -27.77
N GLY A 519 -16.31 16.02 -26.56
CA GLY A 519 -16.11 14.84 -25.72
C GLY A 519 -17.43 14.34 -25.12
N ALA A 520 -17.40 13.21 -24.42
CA ALA A 520 -18.52 12.75 -23.61
C ALA A 520 -18.11 12.54 -22.15
N ALA A 521 -19.05 12.82 -21.23
CA ALA A 521 -18.85 12.70 -19.79
C ALA A 521 -19.83 11.69 -19.18
N PRO A 522 -19.53 10.37 -19.25
CA PRO A 522 -20.27 9.36 -18.50
C PRO A 522 -20.19 9.58 -16.99
N SER A 523 -21.32 9.84 -16.35
CA SER A 523 -21.44 10.07 -14.91
C SER A 523 -22.42 9.08 -14.28
N GLY A 524 -22.06 8.52 -13.13
CA GLY A 524 -22.90 7.54 -12.44
C GLY A 524 -22.17 6.82 -11.30
N PRO A 525 -22.86 5.98 -10.51
CA PRO A 525 -22.27 5.26 -9.38
C PRO A 525 -21.08 4.38 -9.77
N ALA A 526 -20.20 4.06 -8.82
CA ALA A 526 -19.09 3.16 -9.06
C ALA A 526 -19.58 1.75 -9.49
N GLY A 527 -18.84 1.08 -10.38
CA GLY A 527 -19.19 -0.27 -10.83
C GLY A 527 -20.29 -0.37 -11.91
N THR A 528 -20.79 0.75 -12.44
CA THR A 528 -21.81 0.75 -13.52
C THR A 528 -21.25 0.62 -14.94
N GLY A 529 -19.95 0.31 -15.10
CA GLY A 529 -19.34 0.05 -16.41
C GLY A 529 -19.05 1.30 -17.27
N LYS A 530 -18.93 2.49 -16.68
CA LYS A 530 -18.66 3.76 -17.39
C LYS A 530 -17.42 3.70 -18.30
N THR A 531 -16.26 3.40 -17.72
CA THR A 531 -14.98 3.29 -18.43
C THR A 531 -15.00 2.15 -19.43
N GLU A 532 -15.57 1.00 -19.06
CA GLU A 532 -15.66 -0.18 -19.92
C GLU A 532 -16.58 0.05 -21.14
N THR A 533 -17.64 0.84 -21.01
CA THR A 533 -18.51 1.20 -22.13
C THR A 533 -17.76 2.01 -23.20
N VAL A 534 -16.95 2.98 -22.77
CA VAL A 534 -16.12 3.80 -23.69
C VAL A 534 -15.04 2.95 -24.35
N LYS A 535 -14.36 2.09 -23.58
CA LYS A 535 -13.37 1.15 -24.12
C LYS A 535 -13.99 0.22 -25.15
N ASP A 536 -15.12 -0.39 -24.83
CA ASP A 536 -15.79 -1.35 -25.71
C ASP A 536 -16.24 -0.70 -27.02
N MET A 537 -16.72 0.54 -26.96
CA MET A 537 -17.04 1.33 -28.15
C MET A 537 -15.80 1.62 -29.02
N ALA A 538 -14.67 1.97 -28.40
CA ALA A 538 -13.42 2.15 -29.13
C ALA A 538 -12.97 0.83 -29.80
N LYS A 539 -13.19 -0.31 -29.13
CA LYS A 539 -12.94 -1.63 -29.72
C LYS A 539 -13.85 -1.90 -30.94
N CYS A 540 -15.11 -1.48 -30.90
CA CYS A 540 -16.03 -1.58 -32.04
C CYS A 540 -15.53 -0.79 -33.26
N LEU A 541 -14.93 0.38 -33.04
CA LEU A 541 -14.38 1.25 -34.10
C LEU A 541 -12.94 0.90 -34.52
N ALA A 542 -12.28 0.00 -33.79
CA ALA A 542 -10.85 -0.27 -33.88
C ALA A 542 -9.94 0.94 -33.72
N PHE A 543 -10.28 1.78 -32.74
CA PHE A 543 -9.43 2.85 -32.25
C PHE A 543 -8.73 2.45 -30.96
N GLN A 544 -7.48 2.88 -30.81
CA GLN A 544 -6.74 2.75 -29.56
C GLN A 544 -7.40 3.62 -28.47
N CYS A 545 -7.75 3.04 -27.33
CA CYS A 545 -8.33 3.76 -26.19
C CYS A 545 -7.39 3.68 -24.98
N ILE A 546 -6.80 4.81 -24.62
CA ILE A 546 -5.89 4.89 -23.49
C ILE A 546 -6.67 5.36 -22.27
N VAL A 547 -6.66 4.53 -21.23
CA VAL A 547 -7.29 4.85 -19.96
C VAL A 547 -6.25 5.35 -18.98
N TYR A 548 -6.46 6.56 -18.50
CA TYR A 548 -5.59 7.24 -17.55
C TYR A 548 -6.34 7.42 -16.24
N ASN A 549 -5.87 6.78 -15.17
CA ASN A 549 -6.45 6.94 -13.85
C ASN A 549 -5.95 8.25 -13.23
N CYS A 550 -6.84 9.19 -12.96
CA CYS A 550 -6.48 10.50 -12.45
C CYS A 550 -6.26 10.47 -10.93
N SER A 551 -5.18 11.12 -10.49
CA SER A 551 -4.85 11.34 -9.08
C SER A 551 -4.58 12.83 -8.82
N ASP A 552 -4.47 13.19 -7.55
CA ASP A 552 -4.24 14.57 -7.11
C ASP A 552 -2.88 15.13 -7.59
N GLY A 553 -1.92 14.24 -7.91
CA GLY A 553 -0.59 14.57 -8.42
C GLY A 553 -0.53 14.91 -9.92
N VAL A 554 -1.66 14.87 -10.65
CA VAL A 554 -1.68 15.18 -12.08
C VAL A 554 -1.46 16.68 -12.33
N THR A 555 -0.44 17.02 -13.13
CA THR A 555 -0.11 18.40 -13.51
C THR A 555 -0.56 18.73 -14.93
N TYR A 556 -0.77 20.03 -15.20
CA TYR A 556 -1.21 20.50 -16.51
C TYR A 556 -0.22 20.22 -17.65
N LYS A 557 1.10 20.18 -17.36
CA LYS A 557 2.15 19.84 -18.35
C LYS A 557 2.14 18.36 -18.73
N MET A 558 1.82 17.49 -17.77
CA MET A 558 1.65 16.05 -18.07
C MET A 558 0.45 15.85 -19.01
N MET A 559 -0.66 16.54 -18.73
CA MET A 559 -1.84 16.51 -19.59
C MET A 559 -1.61 17.14 -20.97
N GLU A 560 -0.82 18.21 -21.05
CA GLU A 560 -0.42 18.82 -22.32
C GLU A 560 0.31 17.82 -23.23
N LYS A 561 1.38 17.17 -22.71
CA LYS A 561 2.12 16.14 -23.44
C LYS A 561 1.22 14.97 -23.85
N PHE A 562 0.32 14.57 -22.96
CA PHE A 562 -0.61 13.47 -23.20
C PHE A 562 -1.64 13.79 -24.29
N ILE A 563 -2.31 14.94 -24.22
CA ILE A 563 -3.29 15.40 -25.22
C ILE A 563 -2.62 15.62 -26.58
N SER A 564 -1.40 16.15 -26.61
CA SER A 564 -0.62 16.30 -27.84
C SER A 564 -0.38 14.95 -28.53
N GLY A 565 0.02 13.92 -27.78
CA GLY A 565 0.17 12.57 -28.29
C GLY A 565 -1.13 11.96 -28.82
N LEU A 566 -2.23 12.17 -28.10
CA LEU A 566 -3.55 11.68 -28.50
C LEU A 566 -4.05 12.34 -29.80
N ALA A 567 -3.89 13.65 -29.92
CA ALA A 567 -4.31 14.42 -31.10
C ALA A 567 -3.55 13.98 -32.36
N GLN A 568 -2.24 13.79 -32.25
CA GLN A 568 -1.37 13.32 -33.33
C GLN A 568 -1.63 11.85 -33.71
N CYS A 569 -1.86 10.99 -32.71
CA CYS A 569 -2.19 9.57 -32.96
C CYS A 569 -3.60 9.38 -33.53
N GLY A 570 -4.55 10.28 -33.21
CA GLY A 570 -5.97 10.08 -33.45
C GLY A 570 -6.59 9.03 -32.51
N ALA A 571 -6.00 8.86 -31.33
CA ALA A 571 -6.43 7.89 -30.33
C ALA A 571 -7.51 8.48 -29.42
N TRP A 572 -8.22 7.60 -28.71
CA TRP A 572 -9.21 7.98 -27.70
C TRP A 572 -8.58 7.99 -26.33
N CYS A 573 -9.01 8.92 -25.48
CA CYS A 573 -8.63 8.93 -24.07
C CYS A 573 -9.84 8.86 -23.15
N CYS A 574 -9.73 8.00 -22.13
CA CYS A 574 -10.69 7.95 -21.03
C CYS A 574 -9.97 8.34 -19.75
N LEU A 575 -10.26 9.54 -19.25
CA LEU A 575 -9.74 10.04 -17.97
C LEU A 575 -10.65 9.50 -16.86
N ASP A 576 -10.15 8.49 -16.16
CA ASP A 576 -10.89 7.84 -15.07
C ASP A 576 -10.76 8.62 -13.78
N GLU A 577 -11.85 8.72 -13.03
CA GLU A 577 -11.94 9.50 -11.79
C GLU A 577 -11.45 10.96 -11.93
N PHE A 578 -11.81 11.58 -13.06
CA PHE A 578 -11.32 12.90 -13.45
C PHE A 578 -11.57 14.01 -12.41
N ASN A 579 -12.55 13.82 -11.52
CA ASN A 579 -12.86 14.71 -10.41
C ASN A 579 -11.95 14.55 -9.17
N ARG A 580 -10.86 13.78 -9.26
CA ARG A 580 -9.75 13.80 -8.28
C ARG A 580 -8.73 14.90 -8.57
N ILE A 581 -8.73 15.46 -9.78
CA ILE A 581 -7.77 16.51 -10.14
C ILE A 581 -8.14 17.83 -9.45
N ASN A 582 -7.13 18.56 -9.01
CA ASN A 582 -7.27 19.91 -8.47
C ASN A 582 -7.95 20.87 -9.46
N ILE A 583 -8.84 21.72 -8.94
CA ILE A 583 -9.68 22.65 -9.73
C ILE A 583 -8.83 23.59 -10.60
N GLU A 584 -7.66 24.02 -10.09
CA GLU A 584 -6.73 24.89 -10.81
C GLU A 584 -6.20 24.22 -12.09
N VAL A 585 -5.84 22.94 -12.00
CA VAL A 585 -5.34 22.14 -13.15
C VAL A 585 -6.47 21.84 -14.13
N LEU A 586 -7.67 21.52 -13.65
CA LEU A 586 -8.86 21.29 -14.48
C LEU A 586 -9.17 22.49 -15.39
N SER A 587 -8.98 23.70 -14.87
CA SER A 587 -9.22 24.94 -15.62
C SER A 587 -8.27 25.11 -16.80
N VAL A 588 -7.00 24.70 -16.65
CA VAL A 588 -6.01 24.72 -17.74
C VAL A 588 -6.30 23.63 -18.78
N ILE A 589 -6.70 22.42 -18.32
CA ILE A 589 -7.10 21.32 -19.22
C ILE A 589 -8.28 21.72 -20.10
N ALA A 590 -9.23 22.50 -19.57
CA ALA A 590 -10.35 23.03 -20.37
C ALA A 590 -9.85 23.87 -21.57
N SER A 591 -8.82 24.70 -21.36
CA SER A 591 -8.20 25.47 -22.45
C SER A 591 -7.55 24.54 -23.49
N GLN A 592 -6.79 23.54 -23.04
CA GLN A 592 -6.12 22.56 -23.91
C GLN A 592 -7.11 21.80 -24.81
N VAL A 593 -8.18 21.25 -24.22
CA VAL A 593 -9.21 20.50 -24.98
C VAL A 593 -9.98 21.42 -25.93
N SER A 594 -10.21 22.68 -25.54
CA SER A 594 -10.88 23.69 -26.39
C SER A 594 -10.07 24.00 -27.65
N GLU A 595 -8.75 24.15 -27.56
CA GLU A 595 -7.87 24.38 -28.72
C GLU A 595 -7.94 23.22 -29.73
N VAL A 596 -7.86 21.98 -29.25
CA VAL A 596 -7.99 20.77 -30.09
C VAL A 596 -9.35 20.73 -30.77
N ARG A 597 -10.43 21.03 -30.04
CA ARG A 597 -11.79 21.09 -30.59
C ARG A 597 -11.92 22.14 -31.70
N GLN A 598 -11.35 23.33 -31.52
CA GLN A 598 -11.40 24.38 -32.54
C GLN A 598 -10.66 23.94 -33.82
N ALA A 599 -9.53 23.26 -33.68
CA ALA A 599 -8.81 22.69 -34.81
C ALA A 599 -9.63 21.62 -35.56
N LEU A 600 -10.30 20.71 -34.84
CA LEU A 600 -11.18 19.70 -35.43
C LEU A 600 -12.38 20.32 -36.17
N LEU A 601 -13.01 21.35 -35.58
CA LEU A 601 -14.12 22.07 -36.22
C LEU A 601 -13.67 22.82 -37.49
N ALA A 602 -12.45 23.37 -37.47
CA ALA A 602 -11.85 24.02 -38.62
C ALA A 602 -11.37 23.03 -39.70
N LYS A 603 -11.28 21.73 -39.37
CA LYS A 603 -10.76 20.65 -40.24
C LYS A 603 -9.36 20.95 -40.79
N VAL A 604 -8.48 21.48 -39.94
CA VAL A 604 -7.07 21.69 -40.28
C VAL A 604 -6.26 20.43 -40.03
N ASP A 605 -5.23 20.16 -40.84
CA ASP A 605 -4.32 19.02 -40.64
C ASP A 605 -3.26 19.31 -39.56
N LYS A 606 -2.93 20.59 -39.36
CA LYS A 606 -1.96 21.08 -38.38
C LYS A 606 -2.48 22.30 -37.65
N PHE A 607 -2.15 22.43 -36.37
CA PHE A 607 -2.53 23.58 -35.56
C PHE A 607 -1.48 23.92 -34.51
N THR A 608 -1.62 25.10 -33.90
CA THR A 608 -0.79 25.52 -32.76
C THR A 608 -1.46 25.07 -31.47
N PHE A 609 -0.76 24.27 -30.67
CA PHE A 609 -1.25 23.75 -29.39
C PHE A 609 -0.38 24.27 -28.25
N GLN A 610 -0.95 25.00 -27.27
CA GLN A 610 -0.24 25.56 -26.11
C GLN A 610 1.06 26.31 -26.45
N GLY A 611 1.09 26.99 -27.61
CA GLY A 611 2.26 27.75 -28.09
C GLY A 611 3.27 26.92 -28.89
N VAL A 612 3.07 25.61 -29.05
CA VAL A 612 3.83 24.76 -29.96
C VAL A 612 3.21 24.82 -31.36
N PRO A 613 3.92 25.33 -32.39
CA PRO A 613 3.41 25.38 -33.76
C PRO A 613 3.49 24.01 -34.45
N ASP A 614 2.70 23.86 -35.52
CA ASP A 614 2.72 22.73 -36.47
C ASP A 614 2.49 21.33 -35.86
N VAL A 615 1.59 21.22 -34.88
CA VAL A 615 1.18 19.92 -34.32
C VAL A 615 0.17 19.26 -35.25
N ASP A 616 0.45 18.03 -35.67
CA ASP A 616 -0.46 17.23 -36.51
C ASP A 616 -1.73 16.84 -35.71
N ILE A 617 -2.89 16.86 -36.37
CA ILE A 617 -4.16 16.45 -35.76
C ILE A 617 -4.91 15.48 -36.66
N LYS A 618 -5.33 14.35 -36.09
CA LYS A 618 -6.19 13.38 -36.78
C LYS A 618 -7.65 13.55 -36.37
N PRO A 619 -8.61 13.41 -37.31
CA PRO A 619 -10.03 13.61 -37.06
C PRO A 619 -10.65 12.59 -36.09
N ASN A 620 -9.96 11.48 -35.83
CA ASN A 620 -10.44 10.39 -34.99
C ASN A 620 -10.27 10.65 -33.48
N PHE A 621 -9.65 11.77 -33.09
CA PHE A 621 -9.46 12.14 -31.68
C PHE A 621 -10.78 12.14 -30.90
N GLY A 622 -10.77 11.50 -29.73
CA GLY A 622 -11.92 11.45 -28.82
C GLY A 622 -11.48 11.61 -27.37
N ALA A 623 -12.14 12.51 -26.63
CA ALA A 623 -11.88 12.73 -25.21
C ALA A 623 -13.09 12.35 -24.36
N PHE A 624 -12.86 11.54 -23.33
CA PHE A 624 -13.89 11.03 -22.43
C PHE A 624 -13.48 11.23 -20.98
N ILE A 625 -14.43 11.64 -20.14
CA ILE A 625 -14.22 11.82 -18.71
C ILE A 625 -15.24 11.00 -17.94
N THR A 626 -14.80 10.19 -16.98
CA THR A 626 -15.73 9.45 -16.11
C THR A 626 -15.77 10.09 -14.73
N MET A 627 -16.98 10.17 -14.17
CA MET A 627 -17.21 10.75 -12.86
C MET A 627 -18.05 9.83 -11.99
N ASN A 628 -17.68 9.79 -10.71
CA ASN A 628 -18.41 9.11 -9.65
C ASN A 628 -18.89 10.17 -8.64
N PRO A 629 -20.10 10.75 -8.81
CA PRO A 629 -20.62 11.77 -7.90
C PRO A 629 -20.91 11.20 -6.50
N GLY A 630 -20.75 12.03 -5.45
CA GLY A 630 -21.18 11.71 -4.08
C GLY A 630 -20.19 10.95 -3.17
N TYR A 631 -18.95 10.72 -3.61
CA TYR A 631 -17.89 10.16 -2.76
C TYR A 631 -17.02 11.27 -2.16
N ALA A 632 -16.51 11.03 -0.95
CA ALA A 632 -15.58 11.94 -0.27
C ALA A 632 -14.30 12.17 -1.10
N GLY A 633 -13.76 13.39 -1.07
CA GLY A 633 -12.52 13.76 -1.76
C GLY A 633 -12.66 14.03 -3.27
N ARG A 634 -13.87 14.23 -3.80
CA ARG A 634 -14.11 14.51 -5.22
C ARG A 634 -14.65 15.92 -5.47
N THR A 635 -14.14 16.59 -6.50
CA THR A 635 -14.49 17.98 -6.86
C THR A 635 -15.64 18.06 -7.87
N GLU A 636 -16.37 19.17 -7.89
CA GLU A 636 -17.29 19.47 -8.99
C GLU A 636 -16.54 20.03 -10.19
N LEU A 637 -16.98 19.67 -11.41
CA LEU A 637 -16.35 20.18 -12.62
C LEU A 637 -16.64 21.67 -12.84
N PRO A 638 -15.64 22.46 -13.27
CA PRO A 638 -15.83 23.83 -13.74
C PRO A 638 -16.80 23.93 -14.94
N ASP A 639 -17.56 25.02 -15.05
CA ASP A 639 -18.57 25.18 -16.10
C ASP A 639 -17.99 25.34 -17.52
N ASN A 640 -16.82 25.99 -17.65
CA ASN A 640 -16.09 26.09 -18.92
C ASN A 640 -15.72 24.70 -19.48
N LEU A 641 -15.44 23.74 -18.60
CA LEU A 641 -15.11 22.37 -18.96
C LEU A 641 -16.37 21.58 -19.31
N LYS A 642 -17.48 21.76 -18.57
CA LYS A 642 -18.77 21.11 -18.89
C LYS A 642 -19.24 21.39 -20.31
N VAL A 643 -18.96 22.57 -20.87
CA VAL A 643 -19.35 22.93 -22.25
C VAL A 643 -18.60 22.14 -23.33
N LEU A 644 -17.45 21.54 -23.00
CA LEU A 644 -16.65 20.73 -23.93
C LEU A 644 -17.08 19.27 -23.99
N PHE A 645 -17.87 18.82 -23.02
CA PHE A 645 -18.29 17.43 -22.89
C PHE A 645 -19.81 17.30 -22.87
N ARG A 646 -20.34 16.35 -23.61
CA ARG A 646 -21.76 15.99 -23.51
C ARG A 646 -21.99 15.10 -22.28
N PRO A 647 -22.82 15.49 -21.30
CA PRO A 647 -23.09 14.66 -20.13
C PRO A 647 -23.87 13.41 -20.53
N VAL A 648 -23.49 12.27 -19.96
CA VAL A 648 -24.16 10.98 -20.17
C VAL A 648 -24.44 10.34 -18.81
N ALA A 649 -25.71 10.25 -18.42
CA ALA A 649 -26.09 9.60 -17.18
C ALA A 649 -26.05 8.07 -17.34
N VAL A 650 -25.23 7.41 -16.53
CA VAL A 650 -25.08 5.95 -16.50
C VAL A 650 -25.73 5.42 -15.22
N MET A 651 -26.87 4.76 -15.38
CA MET A 651 -27.61 4.13 -14.29
C MET A 651 -27.14 2.69 -14.06
N THR A 652 -27.62 2.06 -12.99
CA THR A 652 -27.37 0.63 -12.74
C THR A 652 -27.95 -0.21 -13.89
N PRO A 653 -27.14 -1.08 -14.52
CA PRO A 653 -27.61 -1.91 -15.63
C PRO A 653 -28.51 -3.05 -15.15
N ASP A 654 -29.28 -3.63 -16.08
CA ASP A 654 -30.09 -4.82 -15.78
C ASP A 654 -29.20 -6.05 -15.65
N PHE A 655 -29.07 -6.57 -14.43
CA PHE A 655 -28.26 -7.75 -14.12
C PHE A 655 -28.78 -9.02 -14.78
N ARG A 656 -30.08 -9.09 -15.12
CA ARG A 656 -30.67 -10.29 -15.70
C ARG A 656 -30.16 -10.54 -17.10
N MET A 657 -30.19 -9.51 -17.94
CA MET A 657 -29.70 -9.57 -19.33
C MET A 657 -28.21 -9.93 -19.34
N ILE A 658 -27.42 -9.28 -18.47
CA ILE A 658 -25.99 -9.57 -18.34
C ILE A 658 -25.75 -11.02 -17.90
N ALA A 659 -26.49 -11.51 -16.91
CA ALA A 659 -26.36 -12.88 -16.43
C ALA A 659 -26.74 -13.91 -17.50
N GLU A 660 -27.78 -13.64 -18.29
CA GLU A 660 -28.19 -14.49 -19.41
C GLU A 660 -27.06 -14.63 -20.44
N VAL A 661 -26.49 -13.50 -20.89
CA VAL A 661 -25.44 -13.50 -21.92
C VAL A 661 -24.18 -14.24 -21.44
N ILE A 662 -23.79 -14.03 -20.18
CA ILE A 662 -22.64 -14.72 -19.59
C ILE A 662 -22.91 -16.23 -19.45
N LEU A 663 -24.10 -16.64 -19.01
CA LEU A 663 -24.44 -18.06 -18.94
C LEU A 663 -24.40 -18.73 -20.32
N PHE A 664 -24.91 -18.05 -21.35
CA PHE A 664 -24.82 -18.55 -22.72
C PHE A 664 -23.37 -18.69 -23.19
N SER A 665 -22.51 -17.71 -22.92
CA SER A 665 -21.09 -17.79 -23.31
C SER A 665 -20.31 -18.86 -22.55
N GLU A 666 -20.78 -19.23 -21.35
CA GLU A 666 -20.25 -20.35 -20.55
C GLU A 666 -20.84 -21.71 -20.93
N GLY A 667 -21.81 -21.77 -21.85
CA GLY A 667 -22.36 -22.99 -22.43
C GLY A 667 -23.69 -23.49 -21.84
N TYR A 668 -24.43 -22.62 -21.15
CA TYR A 668 -25.77 -22.94 -20.63
C TYR A 668 -26.84 -22.74 -21.72
N LYS A 669 -27.67 -23.75 -21.95
CA LYS A 669 -28.80 -23.67 -22.89
C LYS A 669 -30.03 -23.03 -22.26
N ALA A 670 -30.28 -23.31 -20.97
CA ALA A 670 -31.40 -22.73 -20.21
C ALA A 670 -31.02 -21.41 -19.52
N ALA A 671 -30.18 -20.58 -20.14
CA ALA A 671 -29.66 -19.35 -19.53
C ALA A 671 -30.75 -18.33 -19.14
N ARG A 672 -31.82 -18.19 -19.94
CA ARG A 672 -32.90 -17.21 -19.72
C ARG A 672 -33.74 -17.44 -18.45
N PRO A 673 -34.22 -18.66 -18.11
CA PRO A 673 -34.89 -18.90 -16.84
C PRO A 673 -33.91 -18.86 -15.65
N LEU A 674 -32.68 -19.34 -15.83
CA LEU A 674 -31.66 -19.36 -14.79
C LEU A 674 -31.20 -17.95 -14.38
N SER A 675 -31.04 -17.04 -15.35
CA SER A 675 -30.66 -15.65 -15.10
C SER A 675 -31.70 -14.90 -14.25
N LEU A 676 -32.99 -15.21 -14.44
CA LEU A 676 -34.06 -14.66 -13.61
C LEU A 676 -33.99 -15.19 -12.18
N LYS A 677 -33.80 -16.49 -11.98
CA LYS A 677 -33.70 -17.08 -10.62
C LYS A 677 -32.49 -16.52 -9.86
N ILE A 678 -31.31 -16.43 -10.48
CA ILE A 678 -30.09 -15.97 -9.79
C ILE A 678 -30.13 -14.48 -9.45
N THR A 679 -30.69 -13.64 -10.32
CA THR A 679 -30.84 -12.21 -10.03
C THR A 679 -31.86 -11.97 -8.91
N GLN A 680 -32.94 -12.75 -8.86
CA GLN A 680 -33.87 -12.72 -7.72
C GLN A 680 -33.23 -13.23 -6.43
N LEU A 681 -32.41 -14.30 -6.48
CA LEU A 681 -31.65 -14.77 -5.32
C LEU A 681 -30.79 -13.65 -4.72
N PHE A 682 -30.06 -12.92 -5.56
CA PHE A 682 -29.21 -11.79 -5.13
C PHE A 682 -30.02 -10.64 -4.55
N LYS A 683 -31.13 -10.28 -5.20
CA LYS A 683 -32.02 -9.21 -4.71
C LYS A 683 -32.61 -9.56 -3.35
N LEU A 684 -33.18 -10.77 -3.21
CA LEU A 684 -33.75 -11.24 -1.95
C LEU A 684 -32.68 -11.37 -0.86
N SER A 685 -31.48 -11.84 -1.20
CA SER A 685 -30.36 -11.90 -0.25
C SER A 685 -29.96 -10.52 0.25
N SER A 686 -29.96 -9.51 -0.62
CA SER A 686 -29.66 -8.12 -0.23
C SER A 686 -30.77 -7.47 0.61
N GLU A 687 -32.03 -7.90 0.46
CA GLU A 687 -33.19 -7.32 1.17
C GLU A 687 -33.50 -8.05 2.50
N GLN A 688 -33.22 -9.35 2.61
CA GLN A 688 -33.61 -10.18 3.74
C GLN A 688 -32.48 -10.54 4.70
N LEU A 689 -31.22 -10.58 4.25
CA LEU A 689 -30.08 -10.90 5.12
C LEU A 689 -29.68 -9.69 5.97
N SER A 690 -28.94 -9.95 7.05
CA SER A 690 -28.44 -8.86 7.89
C SER A 690 -27.48 -7.94 7.12
N PRO A 691 -27.53 -6.60 7.33
CA PRO A 691 -26.59 -5.70 6.68
C PRO A 691 -25.20 -5.87 7.31
N GLN A 692 -24.22 -6.27 6.49
CA GLN A 692 -22.82 -6.46 6.89
C GLN A 692 -21.88 -5.76 5.90
N ASP A 693 -20.78 -5.16 6.38
CA ASP A 693 -19.83 -4.42 5.53
C ASP A 693 -19.09 -5.29 4.50
N HIS A 694 -18.99 -6.59 4.77
CA HIS A 694 -18.31 -7.58 3.94
C HIS A 694 -19.26 -8.30 2.96
N TYR A 695 -20.55 -7.95 2.94
CA TYR A 695 -21.50 -8.52 1.99
C TYR A 695 -21.45 -7.77 0.66
N ASP A 696 -21.30 -8.51 -0.44
CA ASP A 696 -21.33 -7.97 -1.80
C ASP A 696 -22.34 -8.73 -2.67
N PHE A 697 -23.43 -8.05 -2.99
CA PHE A 697 -24.47 -8.49 -3.94
C PHE A 697 -24.42 -7.68 -5.25
N GLY A 698 -23.30 -7.02 -5.55
CA GLY A 698 -23.09 -6.26 -6.77
C GLY A 698 -22.81 -7.13 -8.00
N MET A 699 -22.72 -6.48 -9.17
CA MET A 699 -22.50 -7.16 -10.45
C MET A 699 -21.15 -7.90 -10.54
N ARG A 700 -20.12 -7.43 -9.82
CA ARG A 700 -18.81 -8.11 -9.80
C ARG A 700 -18.91 -9.49 -9.14
N ALA A 701 -19.55 -9.57 -7.97
CA ALA A 701 -19.85 -10.84 -7.31
C ALA A 701 -20.68 -11.76 -8.22
N LEU A 702 -21.74 -11.24 -8.84
CA LEU A 702 -22.56 -12.02 -9.77
C LEU A 702 -21.74 -12.56 -10.94
N LYS A 703 -20.92 -11.73 -11.61
CA LYS A 703 -20.05 -12.16 -12.72
C LYS A 703 -19.11 -13.29 -12.27
N SER A 704 -18.46 -13.17 -11.10
CA SER A 704 -17.58 -14.22 -10.57
C SER A 704 -18.32 -15.56 -10.41
N ILE A 705 -19.55 -15.54 -9.92
CA ILE A 705 -20.36 -16.75 -9.75
C ILE A 705 -20.72 -17.39 -11.09
N LEU A 706 -21.08 -16.60 -12.09
CA LEU A 706 -21.46 -17.13 -13.40
C LEU A 706 -20.26 -17.80 -14.11
N VAL A 707 -19.08 -17.18 -14.03
CA VAL A 707 -17.84 -17.78 -14.57
C VAL A 707 -17.46 -19.06 -13.81
N MET A 708 -17.62 -19.06 -12.47
CA MET A 708 -17.43 -20.26 -11.65
C MET A 708 -18.40 -21.38 -12.05
N ALA A 709 -19.68 -21.05 -12.27
CA ALA A 709 -20.71 -21.99 -12.69
C ALA A 709 -20.37 -22.61 -14.06
N GLY A 710 -19.82 -21.82 -14.99
CA GLY A 710 -19.28 -22.32 -16.27
C GLY A 710 -18.11 -23.29 -16.09
N GLY A 711 -17.17 -22.96 -15.21
CA GLY A 711 -16.05 -23.83 -14.85
C GLY A 711 -16.51 -25.18 -14.27
N LEU A 712 -17.43 -25.13 -13.31
CA LEU A 712 -18.00 -26.33 -12.67
C LEU A 712 -18.78 -27.20 -13.66
N LYS A 713 -19.56 -26.59 -14.57
CA LYS A 713 -20.30 -27.31 -15.60
C LYS A 713 -19.37 -28.03 -16.58
N ARG A 714 -18.23 -27.42 -16.93
CA ARG A 714 -17.20 -28.07 -17.77
C ARG A 714 -16.48 -29.19 -17.04
N GLY A 715 -16.15 -29.01 -15.76
CA GLY A 715 -15.53 -30.04 -14.93
C GLY A 715 -16.46 -31.24 -14.70
N ASN A 716 -17.77 -31.00 -14.63
CA ASN A 716 -18.79 -32.01 -14.39
C ASN A 716 -19.92 -31.96 -15.45
N PRO A 717 -19.70 -32.44 -16.69
CA PRO A 717 -20.68 -32.33 -17.77
C PRO A 717 -22.03 -33.00 -17.48
N HIS A 718 -22.01 -34.07 -16.67
CA HIS A 718 -23.18 -34.89 -16.30
C HIS A 718 -24.19 -34.19 -15.38
N LEU A 719 -23.78 -33.15 -14.64
CA LEU A 719 -24.68 -32.42 -13.74
C LEU A 719 -25.67 -31.58 -14.54
N THR A 720 -26.90 -31.43 -14.04
CA THR A 720 -27.85 -30.49 -14.66
C THR A 720 -27.36 -29.05 -14.50
N GLU A 721 -27.76 -28.17 -15.43
CA GLU A 721 -27.39 -26.75 -15.40
C GLU A 721 -27.86 -26.05 -14.11
N GLU A 722 -29.02 -26.43 -13.57
CA GLU A 722 -29.52 -25.88 -12.30
C GLU A 722 -28.61 -26.27 -11.11
N VAL A 723 -28.16 -27.52 -11.04
CA VAL A 723 -27.29 -27.99 -9.94
C VAL A 723 -25.92 -27.32 -9.98
N SER A 724 -25.33 -27.16 -11.17
CA SER A 724 -24.03 -26.47 -11.30
C SER A 724 -24.12 -25.00 -10.90
N LEU A 725 -25.22 -24.32 -11.23
CA LEU A 725 -25.44 -22.92 -10.85
C LEU A 725 -25.67 -22.76 -9.35
N ILE A 726 -26.53 -23.59 -8.75
CA ILE A 726 -26.80 -23.54 -7.30
C ILE A 726 -25.51 -23.78 -6.51
N ARG A 727 -24.70 -24.75 -6.95
CA ARG A 727 -23.42 -25.04 -6.32
C ARG A 727 -22.48 -23.83 -6.36
N ALA A 728 -22.32 -23.19 -7.51
CA ALA A 728 -21.53 -21.97 -7.63
C ALA A 728 -22.04 -20.84 -6.72
N CYS A 729 -23.36 -20.65 -6.64
CA CYS A 729 -23.98 -19.65 -5.76
C CYS A 729 -23.70 -19.93 -4.28
N ARG A 730 -23.73 -21.20 -3.88
CA ARG A 730 -23.49 -21.65 -2.52
C ARG A 730 -22.02 -21.47 -2.14
N ASP A 731 -21.11 -22.03 -2.93
CA ASP A 731 -19.67 -22.05 -2.67
C ASP A 731 -19.10 -20.63 -2.63
N ALA A 732 -19.63 -19.71 -3.45
CA ALA A 732 -19.16 -18.32 -3.49
C ALA A 732 -19.67 -17.43 -2.36
N ASN A 733 -20.80 -17.77 -1.70
CA ASN A 733 -21.46 -16.88 -0.74
C ASN A 733 -21.44 -17.40 0.70
N ILE A 734 -21.52 -18.71 0.93
CA ILE A 734 -21.44 -19.29 2.28
C ILE A 734 -20.18 -18.86 3.04
N PRO A 735 -18.97 -18.79 2.43
CA PRO A 735 -17.77 -18.35 3.15
C PRO A 735 -17.88 -16.93 3.72
N LYS A 736 -18.75 -16.10 3.14
CA LYS A 736 -18.92 -14.69 3.51
C LYS A 736 -19.93 -14.50 4.64
N PHE A 737 -20.93 -15.37 4.75
CA PHE A 737 -22.09 -15.14 5.62
C PHE A 737 -21.79 -15.41 7.10
N VAL A 738 -22.45 -14.63 7.96
CA VAL A 738 -22.51 -14.91 9.39
C VAL A 738 -23.43 -16.11 9.65
N ALA A 739 -23.18 -16.85 10.74
CA ALA A 739 -23.90 -18.08 11.06
C ALA A 739 -25.45 -17.95 11.05
N PRO A 740 -26.07 -16.88 11.57
CA PRO A 740 -27.53 -16.72 11.54
C PRO A 740 -28.13 -16.54 10.14
N ASP A 741 -27.34 -16.04 9.18
CA ASP A 741 -27.80 -15.74 7.82
C ASP A 741 -27.73 -16.98 6.90
N ILE A 742 -26.92 -17.97 7.23
CA ILE A 742 -26.77 -19.21 6.44
C ILE A 742 -28.11 -19.97 6.30
N PRO A 743 -28.90 -20.19 7.36
CA PRO A 743 -30.23 -20.80 7.25
C PRO A 743 -31.21 -19.97 6.39
N LEU A 744 -31.18 -18.64 6.51
CA LEU A 744 -32.03 -17.74 5.71
C LEU A 744 -31.71 -17.85 4.22
N PHE A 745 -30.42 -17.79 3.88
CA PHE A 745 -29.96 -17.96 2.50
C PHE A 745 -30.34 -19.33 1.92
N ASN A 746 -30.16 -20.41 2.68
CA ASN A 746 -30.58 -21.75 2.26
C ASN A 746 -32.10 -21.84 2.06
N GLY A 747 -32.89 -21.12 2.85
CA GLY A 747 -34.34 -20.98 2.67
C GLY A 747 -34.71 -20.28 1.36
N ILE A 748 -34.06 -19.16 1.04
CA ILE A 748 -34.25 -18.45 -0.24
C ILE A 748 -33.86 -19.36 -1.42
N LEU A 749 -32.76 -20.12 -1.28
CA LEU A 749 -32.31 -21.08 -2.28
C LEU A 749 -33.35 -22.18 -2.53
N ALA A 750 -33.92 -22.74 -1.45
CA ALA A 750 -34.93 -23.80 -1.54
C ALA A 750 -36.25 -23.32 -2.17
N ASP A 751 -36.63 -22.05 -1.96
CA ASP A 751 -37.82 -21.44 -2.56
C ASP A 751 -37.66 -21.22 -4.07
N LEU A 752 -36.50 -20.74 -4.51
CA LEU A 752 -36.19 -20.50 -5.94
C LEU A 752 -35.89 -21.80 -6.73
N PHE A 753 -35.39 -22.82 -6.05
CA PHE A 753 -34.98 -24.10 -6.63
C PHE A 753 -35.56 -25.29 -5.84
N PRO A 754 -36.88 -25.52 -5.90
CA PRO A 754 -37.53 -26.57 -5.14
C PRO A 754 -37.14 -27.97 -5.63
N GLY A 755 -36.86 -28.89 -4.69
CA GLY A 755 -36.64 -30.32 -4.98
C GLY A 755 -35.25 -30.69 -5.51
N ILE A 756 -34.27 -29.79 -5.43
CA ILE A 756 -32.89 -30.04 -5.87
C ILE A 756 -31.99 -30.32 -4.67
N GLU A 757 -31.48 -31.56 -4.55
CA GLU A 757 -30.45 -31.92 -3.59
C GLU A 757 -29.05 -31.74 -4.19
N LEU A 758 -28.16 -31.09 -3.44
CA LEU A 758 -26.79 -30.84 -3.86
C LEU A 758 -25.90 -32.03 -3.49
N PRO A 759 -25.16 -32.63 -4.45
CA PRO A 759 -24.18 -33.64 -4.13
C PRO A 759 -23.01 -33.00 -3.36
N SER A 760 -22.60 -33.62 -2.25
CA SER A 760 -21.39 -33.24 -1.51
C SER A 760 -20.15 -33.51 -2.37
N HIS A 761 -19.22 -32.55 -2.42
CA HIS A 761 -17.95 -32.75 -3.10
C HIS A 761 -16.95 -33.44 -2.18
N ASP A 762 -16.31 -34.50 -2.67
CA ASP A 762 -15.21 -35.12 -1.95
C ASP A 762 -13.89 -34.46 -2.36
N TYR A 763 -13.25 -33.79 -1.40
CA TYR A 763 -11.95 -33.16 -1.58
C TYR A 763 -10.78 -34.13 -1.34
N GLY A 764 -11.06 -35.39 -0.98
CA GLY A 764 -10.12 -36.54 -0.99
C GLY A 764 -8.71 -36.23 -0.50
N GLU A 765 -7.79 -36.06 -1.46
CA GLU A 765 -6.38 -35.76 -1.20
C GLU A 765 -6.16 -34.47 -0.38
N LEU A 766 -6.91 -33.41 -0.69
CA LEU A 766 -6.80 -32.13 0.01
C LEU A 766 -7.29 -32.24 1.45
N GLN A 767 -8.41 -32.92 1.68
CA GLN A 767 -8.93 -33.10 3.04
C GLN A 767 -7.97 -33.95 3.88
N SER A 768 -7.37 -34.97 3.27
CA SER A 768 -6.36 -35.82 3.91
C SER A 768 -5.10 -35.02 4.27
N ALA A 769 -4.63 -34.15 3.37
CA ALA A 769 -3.48 -33.28 3.60
C ALA A 769 -3.76 -32.23 4.70
N ILE A 770 -4.97 -31.63 4.71
CA ILE A 770 -5.38 -30.70 5.76
C ILE A 770 -5.37 -31.41 7.12
N ASN A 771 -6.00 -32.59 7.22
CA ASN A 771 -6.05 -33.34 8.47
C ASN A 771 -4.63 -33.68 8.97
N LEU A 772 -3.73 -34.11 8.07
CA LEU A 772 -2.35 -34.41 8.41
C LEU A 772 -1.57 -33.17 8.90
N MET A 773 -1.83 -31.99 8.33
CA MET A 773 -1.19 -30.75 8.78
C MET A 773 -1.72 -30.27 10.14
N ILE A 774 -3.01 -30.49 10.40
CA ILE A 774 -3.62 -30.27 11.72
C ILE A 774 -2.95 -31.18 12.76
N ASP A 775 -2.79 -32.47 12.44
CA ASP A 775 -2.13 -33.44 13.32
C ASP A 775 -0.66 -33.09 13.57
N ASN A 776 0.09 -32.69 12.53
CA ASN A 776 1.48 -32.25 12.66
C ASN A 776 1.63 -30.99 13.52
N GLY A 777 0.64 -30.10 13.47
CA GLY A 777 0.57 -28.91 14.34
C GLY A 777 0.06 -29.21 15.75
N LEU A 778 -0.36 -30.45 16.02
CA LEU A 778 -1.03 -30.89 17.26
C LEU A 778 -2.31 -30.07 17.57
N PHE A 779 -2.96 -29.57 16.52
CA PHE A 779 -4.21 -28.83 16.63
C PHE A 779 -5.40 -29.78 16.75
N GLN A 780 -6.48 -29.33 17.39
CA GLN A 780 -7.71 -30.13 17.50
C GLN A 780 -8.54 -30.09 16.21
N HIS A 781 -9.16 -31.23 15.87
CA HIS A 781 -10.05 -31.35 14.72
C HIS A 781 -11.43 -30.76 15.03
N VAL A 782 -11.63 -29.51 14.64
CA VAL A 782 -12.95 -28.85 14.72
C VAL A 782 -13.57 -28.82 13.33
N SER A 783 -14.74 -29.44 13.17
CA SER A 783 -15.40 -29.60 11.86
C SER A 783 -15.70 -28.27 11.16
N THR A 784 -16.13 -27.25 11.91
CA THR A 784 -16.35 -25.88 11.41
C THR A 784 -15.05 -25.23 10.94
N PHE A 785 -13.95 -25.42 11.66
CA PHE A 785 -12.63 -24.89 11.30
C PHE A 785 -12.08 -25.57 10.04
N ASN A 786 -12.19 -26.90 9.95
CA ASN A 786 -11.78 -27.67 8.78
C ASN A 786 -12.56 -27.23 7.53
N LEU A 787 -13.86 -26.99 7.67
CA LEU A 787 -14.69 -26.42 6.59
C LEU A 787 -14.17 -25.04 6.16
N LYS A 788 -13.79 -24.17 7.10
CA LYS A 788 -13.27 -22.82 6.80
C LYS A 788 -11.90 -22.86 6.10
N ILE A 789 -11.06 -23.86 6.35
CA ILE A 789 -9.81 -24.07 5.61
C ILE A 789 -10.12 -24.47 4.16
N THR A 790 -11.09 -25.37 3.95
CA THR A 790 -11.54 -25.75 2.61
C THR A 790 -12.16 -24.56 1.86
N GLN A 791 -12.93 -23.72 2.54
CA GLN A 791 -13.48 -22.49 1.95
C GLN A 791 -12.39 -21.48 1.56
N LEU A 792 -11.30 -21.40 2.33
CA LEU A 792 -10.13 -20.59 1.95
C LEU A 792 -9.51 -21.10 0.65
N TYR A 793 -9.34 -22.42 0.50
CA TYR A 793 -8.86 -23.01 -0.76
C TYR A 793 -9.74 -22.66 -1.95
N GLU A 794 -11.05 -22.89 -1.83
CA GLU A 794 -12.02 -22.60 -2.89
C GLU A 794 -11.95 -21.13 -3.32
N THR A 795 -11.81 -20.23 -2.34
CA THR A 795 -11.69 -18.79 -2.58
C THR A 795 -10.37 -18.43 -3.29
N LEU A 796 -9.25 -19.04 -2.92
CA LEU A 796 -7.91 -18.81 -3.51
C LEU A 796 -7.79 -19.30 -4.96
N VAL A 797 -8.55 -20.33 -5.33
CA VAL A 797 -8.61 -20.83 -6.71
C VAL A 797 -9.32 -19.82 -7.62
N VAL A 798 -10.35 -19.14 -7.10
CA VAL A 798 -11.23 -18.26 -7.89
C VAL A 798 -10.72 -16.83 -7.93
N ARG A 799 -10.25 -16.28 -6.80
CA ARG A 799 -9.81 -14.88 -6.67
C ARG A 799 -8.35 -14.82 -6.23
N HIS A 800 -7.60 -13.86 -6.78
CA HIS A 800 -6.20 -13.67 -6.38
C HIS A 800 -6.04 -12.78 -5.15
N GLY A 801 -7.01 -11.90 -4.87
CA GLY A 801 -7.13 -11.13 -3.63
C GLY A 801 -8.12 -11.80 -2.68
N VAL A 802 -7.71 -12.12 -1.46
CA VAL A 802 -8.57 -12.78 -0.44
C VAL A 802 -8.45 -12.08 0.91
N MET A 803 -9.57 -11.82 1.59
CA MET A 803 -9.61 -11.25 2.93
C MET A 803 -10.13 -12.30 3.92
N LEU A 804 -9.31 -12.61 4.93
CA LEU A 804 -9.68 -13.35 6.13
C LEU A 804 -10.22 -12.34 7.14
N VAL A 805 -11.54 -12.31 7.30
CA VAL A 805 -12.23 -11.33 8.15
C VAL A 805 -12.67 -12.02 9.45
N GLY A 806 -12.35 -11.42 10.59
CA GLY A 806 -12.86 -11.87 11.89
C GLY A 806 -12.03 -11.33 13.05
N ALA A 807 -12.60 -11.34 14.25
CA ALA A 807 -11.91 -10.83 15.43
C ALA A 807 -10.59 -11.58 15.74
N THR A 808 -9.74 -10.96 16.56
CA THR A 808 -8.51 -11.58 17.04
C THR A 808 -8.81 -12.90 17.77
N GLY A 809 -7.99 -13.91 17.52
CA GLY A 809 -8.18 -15.24 18.12
C GLY A 809 -9.19 -16.15 17.42
N SER A 810 -9.75 -15.77 16.27
CA SER A 810 -10.59 -16.68 15.46
C SER A 810 -9.81 -17.78 14.73
N GLY A 811 -8.47 -17.80 14.81
CA GLY A 811 -7.63 -18.81 14.15
C GLY A 811 -7.20 -18.49 12.72
N LYS A 812 -7.30 -17.23 12.26
CA LYS A 812 -6.98 -16.80 10.88
C LYS A 812 -5.58 -17.23 10.43
N THR A 813 -4.58 -16.94 11.27
CA THR A 813 -3.18 -17.27 11.01
C THR A 813 -2.97 -18.78 10.91
N VAL A 814 -3.58 -19.57 11.80
CA VAL A 814 -3.52 -21.03 11.75
C VAL A 814 -4.19 -21.57 10.48
N ASN A 815 -5.34 -21.01 10.08
CA ASN A 815 -6.05 -21.41 8.87
C ASN A 815 -5.15 -21.25 7.62
N ARG A 816 -4.54 -20.08 7.42
CA ARG A 816 -3.63 -19.87 6.28
C ARG A 816 -2.37 -20.73 6.35
N ASP A 817 -1.83 -20.99 7.54
CA ASP A 817 -0.58 -21.75 7.69
C ASP A 817 -0.78 -23.25 7.48
N VAL A 818 -1.90 -23.81 7.97
CA VAL A 818 -2.33 -25.18 7.65
C VAL A 818 -2.53 -25.32 6.15
N MET A 819 -3.18 -24.34 5.52
CA MET A 819 -3.43 -24.34 4.08
C MET A 819 -2.13 -24.31 3.25
N LYS A 820 -1.18 -23.46 3.65
CA LYS A 820 0.18 -23.41 3.07
C LYS A 820 0.89 -24.75 3.18
N GLY A 821 0.84 -25.37 4.37
CA GLY A 821 1.42 -26.68 4.63
C GLY A 821 0.79 -27.77 3.75
N ALA A 822 -0.53 -27.77 3.63
CA ALA A 822 -1.26 -28.76 2.84
C ALA A 822 -0.92 -28.68 1.34
N LEU A 823 -0.88 -27.47 0.75
CA LEU A 823 -0.49 -27.30 -0.66
C LEU A 823 0.96 -27.69 -0.94
N THR A 824 1.86 -27.35 0.00
CA THR A 824 3.28 -27.71 -0.13
C THR A 824 3.47 -29.22 -0.06
N TYR A 825 2.78 -29.89 0.87
CA TYR A 825 2.80 -31.35 0.99
C TYR A 825 2.22 -32.05 -0.23
N LEU A 826 1.07 -31.60 -0.75
CA LEU A 826 0.48 -32.16 -1.97
C LEU A 826 1.42 -32.04 -3.18
N ARG A 827 2.21 -30.96 -3.25
CA ARG A 827 3.23 -30.79 -4.29
C ARG A 827 4.40 -31.76 -4.12
N GLU A 828 4.85 -31.98 -2.88
CA GLU A 828 5.90 -32.95 -2.57
C GLU A 828 5.47 -34.39 -2.88
N GLN A 829 4.18 -34.69 -2.80
CA GLN A 829 3.59 -35.98 -3.18
C GLN A 829 3.23 -36.08 -4.68
N GLU A 830 3.63 -35.11 -5.52
CA GLU A 830 3.34 -35.08 -6.96
C GLU A 830 1.85 -35.23 -7.34
N SER A 831 0.94 -34.61 -6.57
CA SER A 831 -0.52 -34.65 -6.84
C SER A 831 -0.87 -34.14 -8.25
N GLU A 832 -1.93 -34.71 -8.84
CA GLU A 832 -2.49 -34.29 -10.14
C GLU A 832 -3.07 -32.86 -10.12
N ASN A 833 -3.29 -32.30 -8.92
CA ASN A 833 -3.82 -30.96 -8.76
C ASN A 833 -2.79 -29.88 -9.14
N GLN A 834 -2.99 -29.24 -10.29
CA GLN A 834 -2.10 -28.20 -10.80
C GLN A 834 -1.96 -26.98 -9.87
N PHE A 835 -2.97 -26.72 -9.03
CA PHE A 835 -2.95 -25.61 -8.07
C PHE A 835 -2.11 -25.92 -6.82
N ALA A 836 -1.86 -27.20 -6.52
CA ALA A 836 -0.99 -27.60 -5.43
C ALA A 836 0.46 -27.35 -5.81
N GLN A 837 1.00 -26.22 -5.34
CA GLN A 837 2.40 -25.82 -5.49
C GLN A 837 2.98 -25.45 -4.14
N LYS A 838 4.31 -25.42 -4.05
CA LYS A 838 5.00 -24.90 -2.87
C LYS A 838 4.64 -23.43 -2.66
N VAL A 839 4.32 -23.07 -1.42
CA VAL A 839 3.85 -21.72 -1.07
C VAL A 839 4.91 -20.95 -0.27
N GLN A 840 5.28 -19.77 -0.75
CA GLN A 840 6.11 -18.78 -0.05
C GLN A 840 5.23 -17.64 0.48
N GLN A 841 5.48 -17.17 1.70
CA GLN A 841 4.68 -16.11 2.34
C GLN A 841 5.56 -14.91 2.68
N TYR A 842 5.05 -13.70 2.41
CA TYR A 842 5.66 -12.42 2.75
C TYR A 842 4.65 -11.60 3.55
N SER A 843 4.83 -11.50 4.87
CA SER A 843 3.91 -10.80 5.77
C SER A 843 4.40 -9.40 6.14
N MET A 844 3.49 -8.43 6.12
CA MET A 844 3.74 -7.09 6.63
C MET A 844 2.47 -6.47 7.23
N ASN A 845 2.66 -5.50 8.13
CA ASN A 845 1.57 -4.68 8.65
C ASN A 845 1.54 -3.36 7.85
N PRO A 846 0.47 -3.09 7.09
CA PRO A 846 0.38 -1.88 6.27
C PRO A 846 0.31 -0.59 7.10
N LYS A 847 -0.06 -0.69 8.38
CA LYS A 847 -0.27 0.45 9.28
C LYS A 847 0.88 0.73 10.24
N SER A 848 1.84 -0.18 10.38
CA SER A 848 3.06 0.10 11.16
C SER A 848 4.04 1.02 10.42
N ILE A 849 3.79 1.31 9.14
CA ILE A 849 4.65 2.13 8.29
C ILE A 849 3.82 3.24 7.63
N THR A 850 4.49 4.29 7.18
CA THR A 850 3.83 5.39 6.49
C THR A 850 3.41 5.00 5.06
N TYR A 851 2.48 5.77 4.46
CA TYR A 851 2.04 5.55 3.08
C TYR A 851 3.21 5.57 2.09
N GLY A 852 4.15 6.52 2.25
CA GLY A 852 5.36 6.64 1.43
C GLY A 852 6.30 5.44 1.60
N GLU A 853 6.44 4.88 2.80
CA GLU A 853 7.24 3.67 3.02
C GLU A 853 6.57 2.40 2.51
N LEU A 854 5.23 2.37 2.41
CA LEU A 854 4.49 1.22 1.89
C LEU A 854 4.62 1.11 0.37
N TYR A 855 4.32 2.19 -0.37
CA TYR A 855 4.29 2.20 -1.84
C TYR A 855 5.56 2.76 -2.48
N GLY A 856 6.20 3.70 -1.81
CA GLY A 856 7.36 4.45 -2.29
C GLY A 856 7.08 5.95 -2.28
N GLU A 857 8.14 6.71 -2.16
CA GLU A 857 8.09 8.17 -2.15
C GLU A 857 9.27 8.73 -2.93
N MET A 858 9.07 9.90 -3.53
CA MET A 858 10.16 10.64 -4.15
C MET A 858 10.94 11.35 -3.06
N ASN A 859 12.21 10.99 -2.88
CA ASN A 859 13.06 11.69 -1.93
C ASN A 859 13.31 13.11 -2.47
N LEU A 860 12.82 14.13 -1.74
CA LEU A 860 12.91 15.52 -2.15
C LEU A 860 14.36 16.02 -2.28
N PHE A 861 15.30 15.43 -1.52
CA PHE A 861 16.71 15.81 -1.52
C PHE A 861 17.47 15.18 -2.68
N THR A 862 17.32 13.87 -2.91
CA THR A 862 18.03 13.18 -4.00
C THR A 862 17.30 13.26 -5.33
N GLY A 863 16.01 13.60 -5.34
CA GLY A 863 15.14 13.50 -6.51
C GLY A 863 14.91 12.07 -6.99
N GLU A 864 15.44 11.07 -6.28
CA GLU A 864 15.31 9.66 -6.63
C GLU A 864 14.06 9.08 -6.00
N TRP A 865 13.40 8.22 -6.76
CA TRP A 865 12.30 7.42 -6.25
C TRP A 865 12.83 6.34 -5.32
N LYS A 866 12.38 6.34 -4.07
CA LYS A 866 12.62 5.26 -3.12
C LYS A 866 11.41 4.33 -3.16
N ASP A 867 11.62 3.08 -3.59
CA ASP A 867 10.55 2.08 -3.57
C ASP A 867 10.10 1.77 -2.14
N GLY A 868 8.79 1.64 -1.96
CA GLY A 868 8.23 1.18 -0.70
C GLY A 868 8.31 -0.34 -0.52
N VAL A 869 8.07 -0.81 0.70
CA VAL A 869 8.16 -2.23 1.09
C VAL A 869 7.26 -3.12 0.22
N CYS A 870 6.03 -2.67 -0.07
CA CYS A 870 5.11 -3.41 -0.93
C CYS A 870 5.63 -3.52 -2.36
N ALA A 871 6.19 -2.43 -2.90
CA ALA A 871 6.76 -2.41 -4.25
C ALA A 871 7.98 -3.34 -4.36
N ILE A 872 8.85 -3.34 -3.33
CA ILE A 872 10.02 -4.22 -3.27
C ILE A 872 9.59 -5.69 -3.24
N ILE A 873 8.66 -6.07 -2.37
CA ILE A 873 8.15 -7.46 -2.28
C ILE A 873 7.51 -7.88 -3.60
N ALA A 874 6.69 -7.01 -4.21
CA ALA A 874 6.09 -7.28 -5.52
C ALA A 874 7.15 -7.51 -6.61
N LYS A 875 8.20 -6.68 -6.67
CA LYS A 875 9.31 -6.85 -7.62
C LYS A 875 10.06 -8.17 -7.40
N ILE A 876 10.32 -8.55 -6.14
CA ILE A 876 10.94 -9.85 -5.81
C ILE A 876 10.08 -11.01 -6.30
N CYS A 877 8.77 -10.96 -6.04
CA CYS A 877 7.84 -12.01 -6.46
C CYS A 877 7.73 -12.13 -7.98
N VAL A 878 7.80 -11.01 -8.71
CA VAL A 878 7.76 -10.98 -10.18
C VAL A 878 9.09 -11.44 -10.80
N ALA A 879 10.22 -11.12 -10.18
CA ALA A 879 11.54 -11.57 -10.63
C ALA A 879 11.72 -13.08 -10.46
N ASP A 880 11.05 -13.69 -9.47
CA ASP A 880 11.08 -15.13 -9.25
C ASP A 880 10.18 -15.89 -10.25
N THR A 881 10.84 -16.47 -11.26
CA THR A 881 10.22 -17.24 -12.34
C THR A 881 9.86 -18.68 -11.96
N THR A 882 10.09 -19.10 -10.71
CA THR A 882 9.67 -20.43 -10.24
C THR A 882 8.14 -20.58 -10.28
N PRO A 883 7.63 -21.81 -10.49
CA PRO A 883 6.20 -22.10 -10.44
C PRO A 883 5.62 -22.04 -9.00
N ASP A 884 6.45 -21.79 -7.99
CA ASP A 884 6.03 -21.61 -6.61
C ASP A 884 5.01 -20.49 -6.48
N MET A 885 3.99 -20.73 -5.65
CA MET A 885 2.96 -19.76 -5.31
C MET A 885 3.51 -18.79 -4.27
N LYS A 886 3.37 -17.48 -4.52
CA LYS A 886 3.83 -16.42 -3.62
C LYS A 886 2.64 -15.69 -3.02
N TRP A 887 2.52 -15.70 -1.69
CA TRP A 887 1.46 -15.01 -0.95
C TRP A 887 2.02 -13.75 -0.29
N ILE A 888 1.49 -12.59 -0.69
CA ILE A 888 1.78 -11.31 -0.05
C ILE A 888 0.66 -11.07 0.98
N LEU A 889 1.02 -11.08 2.26
CA LEU A 889 0.11 -11.03 3.39
C LEU A 889 0.15 -9.65 4.05
N PHE A 890 -1.04 -9.06 4.22
CA PHE A 890 -1.25 -7.80 4.93
C PHE A 890 -1.97 -8.11 6.23
N ASP A 891 -1.28 -8.00 7.36
CA ASP A 891 -1.84 -8.24 8.70
C ASP A 891 -2.00 -6.92 9.44
N GLY A 892 -3.24 -6.42 9.50
CA GLY A 892 -3.55 -5.12 10.09
C GLY A 892 -4.86 -4.52 9.59
N PRO A 893 -5.31 -3.41 10.19
CA PRO A 893 -6.56 -2.78 9.81
C PRO A 893 -6.48 -2.17 8.40
N VAL A 894 -7.59 -2.27 7.66
CA VAL A 894 -7.75 -1.70 6.32
C VAL A 894 -8.48 -0.37 6.43
N ASP A 895 -7.91 0.68 5.83
CA ASP A 895 -8.58 1.96 5.64
C ASP A 895 -8.78 2.25 4.15
N THR A 896 -9.55 3.28 3.82
CA THR A 896 -9.77 3.72 2.44
C THR A 896 -8.53 4.32 1.77
N LEU A 897 -7.64 4.99 2.50
CA LEU A 897 -6.52 5.75 1.93
C LEU A 897 -5.50 4.82 1.26
N TRP A 898 -4.97 3.83 1.99
CA TRP A 898 -3.91 3.00 1.43
C TRP A 898 -4.46 1.89 0.54
N ILE A 899 -5.64 1.32 0.83
CA ILE A 899 -6.16 0.18 0.06
C ILE A 899 -6.64 0.59 -1.33
N GLU A 900 -7.07 1.84 -1.51
CA GLU A 900 -7.59 2.30 -2.80
C GLU A 900 -6.52 2.29 -3.90
N SER A 901 -5.26 2.57 -3.56
CA SER A 901 -4.13 2.44 -4.48
C SER A 901 -3.91 0.98 -4.94
N MET A 902 -4.46 -0.01 -4.22
CA MET A 902 -4.43 -1.43 -4.61
C MET A 902 -5.58 -1.86 -5.51
N ASN A 903 -6.60 -1.02 -5.71
CA ASN A 903 -7.80 -1.42 -6.46
C ASN A 903 -7.45 -1.95 -7.87
N SER A 904 -6.48 -1.32 -8.55
CA SER A 904 -6.00 -1.78 -9.86
C SER A 904 -5.39 -3.17 -9.82
N VAL A 905 -4.60 -3.49 -8.78
CA VAL A 905 -3.95 -4.80 -8.65
C VAL A 905 -4.90 -5.89 -8.15
N LEU A 906 -5.91 -5.55 -7.36
CA LEU A 906 -6.93 -6.46 -6.86
C LEU A 906 -8.00 -6.81 -7.92
N ASP A 907 -8.07 -6.07 -9.02
CA ASP A 907 -8.94 -6.38 -10.16
C ASP A 907 -8.30 -7.41 -11.12
N ASP A 908 -9.04 -7.86 -12.14
CA ASP A 908 -8.58 -8.81 -13.17
C ASP A 908 -7.30 -8.35 -13.89
N SER A 909 -6.96 -7.05 -13.83
CA SER A 909 -5.78 -6.47 -14.46
C SER A 909 -4.45 -6.88 -13.80
N LYS A 910 -4.48 -7.22 -12.51
CA LYS A 910 -3.31 -7.60 -11.69
C LYS A 910 -2.12 -6.62 -11.82
N LEU A 911 -2.42 -5.33 -11.94
CA LEU A 911 -1.43 -4.30 -12.20
C LEU A 911 -1.34 -3.33 -11.02
N LEU A 912 -0.20 -3.35 -10.34
CA LEU A 912 0.13 -2.42 -9.26
C LEU A 912 0.71 -1.13 -9.87
N CYS A 913 0.00 -0.02 -9.67
CA CYS A 913 0.45 1.31 -10.08
C CYS A 913 1.11 2.01 -8.89
N LEU A 914 2.33 2.50 -9.09
CA LEU A 914 3.02 3.36 -8.13
C LEU A 914 2.92 4.83 -8.56
N ASP A 915 3.13 5.76 -7.62
CA ASP A 915 2.96 7.20 -7.87
C ASP A 915 3.98 7.78 -8.86
N ASN A 916 5.15 7.13 -9.01
CA ASN A 916 6.13 7.45 -10.08
C ASN A 916 5.69 6.98 -11.48
N GLY A 917 4.51 6.37 -11.62
CA GLY A 917 4.00 5.84 -12.87
C GLY A 917 4.54 4.46 -13.24
N VAL A 918 5.38 3.83 -12.41
CA VAL A 918 5.82 2.45 -12.62
C VAL A 918 4.62 1.51 -12.42
N ARG A 919 4.45 0.60 -13.39
CA ARG A 919 3.37 -0.37 -13.43
C ARG A 919 3.95 -1.78 -13.32
N ILE A 920 3.65 -2.47 -12.21
CA ILE A 920 4.13 -3.82 -11.95
C ILE A 920 2.97 -4.79 -12.19
N LYS A 921 3.08 -5.63 -13.22
CA LYS A 921 2.09 -6.68 -13.50
C LYS A 921 2.43 -7.95 -12.72
N LEU A 922 1.52 -8.38 -11.85
CA LEU A 922 1.69 -9.60 -11.08
C LEU A 922 1.34 -10.86 -11.92
N PRO A 923 2.17 -11.90 -11.87
CA PRO A 923 1.86 -13.18 -12.52
C PRO A 923 0.75 -13.93 -11.77
N ASP A 924 0.17 -14.93 -12.43
CA ASP A 924 -0.90 -15.77 -11.85
C ASP A 924 -0.45 -16.60 -10.64
N THR A 925 0.85 -16.73 -10.40
CA THR A 925 1.46 -17.40 -9.23
C THR A 925 1.42 -16.56 -7.96
N VAL A 926 1.15 -15.25 -8.06
CA VAL A 926 1.08 -14.36 -6.90
C VAL A 926 -0.37 -14.26 -6.39
N ARG A 927 -0.53 -14.26 -5.07
CA ARG A 927 -1.79 -14.06 -4.35
C ARG A 927 -1.59 -12.98 -3.29
N MET A 928 -2.60 -12.13 -3.10
CA MET A 928 -2.63 -11.11 -2.06
C MET A 928 -3.67 -11.53 -1.02
N MET A 929 -3.26 -11.59 0.25
CA MET A 929 -4.18 -11.91 1.34
C MET A 929 -4.16 -10.85 2.42
N PHE A 930 -5.32 -10.60 3.02
CA PHE A 930 -5.48 -9.61 4.09
C PHE A 930 -6.04 -10.31 5.32
N GLU A 931 -5.38 -10.17 6.46
CA GLU A 931 -5.92 -10.54 7.76
C GLU A 931 -6.44 -9.28 8.44
N VAL A 932 -7.77 -9.21 8.59
CA VAL A 932 -8.45 -8.02 9.09
C VAL A 932 -9.44 -8.38 10.19
N MET A 933 -9.61 -7.49 11.15
CA MET A 933 -10.64 -7.63 12.18
C MET A 933 -12.03 -7.39 11.59
N ASP A 934 -12.21 -6.24 10.94
CA ASP A 934 -13.44 -5.80 10.29
C ASP A 934 -13.12 -4.99 9.02
N LEU A 935 -14.18 -4.64 8.27
CA LEU A 935 -14.11 -3.88 7.03
C LEU A 935 -14.97 -2.61 7.08
N SER A 936 -15.23 -2.09 8.28
CA SER A 936 -16.13 -0.94 8.50
C SER A 936 -15.67 0.35 7.79
N VAL A 937 -14.35 0.50 7.65
CA VAL A 937 -13.72 1.64 6.98
C VAL A 937 -13.37 1.32 5.52
N ALA A 938 -13.53 0.08 5.05
CA ALA A 938 -13.19 -0.27 3.68
C ALA A 938 -14.27 0.21 2.69
N SER A 939 -13.84 0.65 1.50
CA SER A 939 -14.81 1.01 0.46
C SER A 939 -15.53 -0.24 -0.09
N PRO A 940 -16.82 -0.17 -0.44
CA PRO A 940 -17.52 -1.29 -1.11
C PRO A 940 -16.86 -1.70 -2.44
N ALA A 941 -16.17 -0.77 -3.09
CA ALA A 941 -15.41 -1.06 -4.30
C ALA A 941 -14.23 -2.00 -4.02
N THR A 942 -13.60 -1.89 -2.86
CA THR A 942 -12.51 -2.77 -2.40
C THR A 942 -13.04 -4.15 -2.04
N THR A 943 -14.10 -4.21 -1.22
CA THR A 943 -14.70 -5.49 -0.78
C THR A 943 -15.20 -6.32 -1.97
N SER A 944 -15.74 -5.67 -3.02
CA SER A 944 -16.20 -6.36 -4.22
C SER A 944 -15.11 -7.09 -5.02
N ARG A 945 -13.85 -6.64 -4.92
CA ARG A 945 -12.70 -7.18 -5.69
C ARG A 945 -12.04 -8.38 -5.01
N CYS A 946 -12.16 -8.49 -3.68
CA CYS A 946 -11.52 -9.55 -2.92
C CYS A 946 -12.49 -10.68 -2.57
N GLY A 947 -12.01 -11.92 -2.47
CA GLY A 947 -12.78 -13.03 -1.90
C GLY A 947 -12.85 -12.89 -0.38
N MET A 948 -14.02 -13.11 0.21
CA MET A 948 -14.20 -12.98 1.67
C MET A 948 -14.31 -14.36 2.29
N VAL A 949 -13.56 -14.59 3.36
CA VAL A 949 -13.75 -15.73 4.25
C VAL A 949 -13.94 -15.18 5.66
N TYR A 950 -15.19 -15.25 6.14
CA TYR A 950 -15.56 -14.81 7.47
C TYR A 950 -15.30 -15.92 8.48
N MET A 951 -14.55 -15.59 9.55
CA MET A 951 -14.17 -16.49 10.63
C MET A 951 -14.70 -15.97 11.96
N ASN A 952 -15.71 -16.63 12.49
CA ASN A 952 -16.30 -16.30 13.77
C ASN A 952 -15.53 -16.97 14.92
N PRO A 953 -15.02 -16.23 15.92
CA PRO A 953 -14.40 -16.82 17.11
C PRO A 953 -15.31 -17.81 17.85
N ALA A 954 -16.62 -17.56 17.88
CA ALA A 954 -17.58 -18.40 18.60
C ALA A 954 -17.76 -19.80 17.97
N GLU A 955 -17.52 -19.95 16.65
CA GLU A 955 -17.60 -21.24 15.95
C GLU A 955 -16.40 -22.15 16.24
N LEU A 956 -15.23 -21.56 16.52
CA LEU A 956 -14.04 -22.28 16.95
C LEU A 956 -14.14 -22.61 18.46
N GLY A 957 -14.63 -21.66 19.25
CA GLY A 957 -14.65 -21.76 20.71
C GLY A 957 -13.26 -21.65 21.33
N TRP A 958 -13.21 -21.60 22.65
CA TRP A 958 -11.95 -21.48 23.41
C TRP A 958 -11.36 -22.83 23.84
N MET A 959 -12.18 -23.88 23.98
CA MET A 959 -11.74 -25.20 24.46
C MET A 959 -10.68 -25.87 23.56
N PRO A 960 -10.78 -25.83 22.21
CA PRO A 960 -9.75 -26.41 21.34
C PRO A 960 -8.36 -25.82 21.54
N HIS A 961 -8.29 -24.53 21.89
CA HIS A 961 -7.03 -23.86 22.23
C HIS A 961 -6.43 -24.42 23.54
N VAL A 962 -7.26 -24.61 24.56
CA VAL A 962 -6.85 -25.19 25.85
C VAL A 962 -6.34 -26.62 25.66
N GLU A 963 -7.06 -27.47 24.92
CA GLU A 963 -6.65 -28.85 24.66
C GLU A 963 -5.31 -28.93 23.92
N THR A 964 -5.12 -28.06 22.91
CA THR A 964 -3.84 -27.92 22.20
C THR A 964 -2.72 -27.47 23.15
N TRP A 965 -2.99 -26.48 24.01
CA TRP A 965 -2.02 -26.01 25.02
C TRP A 965 -1.66 -27.11 26.02
N MET A 966 -2.64 -27.89 26.49
CA MET A 966 -2.41 -29.01 27.40
C MET A 966 -1.52 -30.06 26.74
N GLN A 967 -1.77 -30.40 25.48
CA GLN A 967 -0.97 -31.38 24.75
C GLN A 967 0.48 -30.91 24.53
N LEU A 968 0.69 -29.64 24.19
CA LEU A 968 2.01 -29.08 23.89
C LEU A 968 2.85 -28.81 25.14
N HIS A 969 2.24 -28.29 26.20
CA HIS A 969 2.96 -27.72 27.34
C HIS A 969 2.73 -28.45 28.65
N LEU A 970 1.51 -28.95 28.89
CA LEU A 970 1.15 -29.52 30.19
C LEU A 970 1.41 -31.03 30.27
N ASN A 971 1.00 -31.82 29.28
CA ASN A 971 1.18 -33.29 29.25
C ASN A 971 2.63 -33.74 29.49
N PRO A 972 3.68 -33.00 29.03
CA PRO A 972 5.05 -33.33 29.42
C PRO A 972 5.34 -33.20 30.94
N LEU A 973 4.63 -32.30 31.63
CA LEU A 973 4.86 -31.85 33.01
C LEU A 973 3.98 -32.54 34.06
N THR A 974 2.88 -33.20 33.68
CA THR A 974 1.93 -33.83 34.61
C THR A 974 1.65 -35.30 34.25
N SER A 975 1.01 -36.07 35.14
CA SER A 975 0.45 -37.39 34.82
C SER A 975 -0.81 -37.27 33.95
N ASP A 976 -1.16 -38.33 33.21
CA ASP A 976 -2.39 -38.39 32.40
C ASP A 976 -3.64 -38.12 33.25
N SER A 977 -3.69 -38.66 34.48
CA SER A 977 -4.76 -38.41 35.45
C SER A 977 -4.85 -36.94 35.89
N GLY A 978 -3.71 -36.25 36.04
CA GLY A 978 -3.67 -34.82 36.34
C GLY A 978 -4.13 -33.95 35.18
N SER A 979 -3.77 -34.31 33.94
CA SER A 979 -4.27 -33.65 32.73
C SER A 979 -5.79 -33.81 32.59
N GLU A 980 -6.33 -35.02 32.71
CA GLU A 980 -7.78 -35.26 32.67
C GLU A 980 -8.52 -34.45 33.76
N PHE A 981 -7.96 -34.40 34.96
CA PHE A 981 -8.54 -33.62 36.04
C PHE A 981 -8.55 -32.12 35.74
N LEU A 982 -7.47 -31.55 35.22
CA LEU A 982 -7.47 -30.13 34.82
C LEU A 982 -8.46 -29.85 33.68
N HIS A 983 -8.54 -30.73 32.68
CA HIS A 983 -9.52 -30.62 31.59
C HIS A 983 -10.95 -30.52 32.16
N SER A 984 -11.27 -31.37 33.14
CA SER A 984 -12.58 -31.34 33.81
C SER A 984 -12.88 -30.00 34.52
N LEU A 985 -11.85 -29.34 35.07
CA LEU A 985 -12.00 -28.01 35.70
C LEU A 985 -12.31 -26.94 34.66
N PHE A 986 -11.59 -26.94 33.52
CA PHE A 986 -11.87 -26.02 32.41
C PHE A 986 -13.30 -26.23 31.88
N SER A 987 -13.70 -27.46 31.58
CA SER A 987 -15.05 -27.75 31.10
C SER A 987 -16.16 -27.35 32.09
N THR A 988 -15.91 -27.51 33.40
CA THR A 988 -16.93 -27.23 34.43
C THR A 988 -17.06 -25.75 34.77
N TYR A 989 -15.95 -25.02 34.81
CA TYR A 989 -15.88 -23.64 35.33
C TYR A 989 -15.57 -22.59 34.27
N GLY A 990 -14.82 -22.93 33.21
CA GLY A 990 -14.38 -22.00 32.17
C GLY A 990 -15.53 -21.22 31.54
N GLN A 991 -16.49 -21.93 30.91
CA GLN A 991 -17.64 -21.27 30.26
C GLN A 991 -18.50 -20.47 31.25
N LYS A 992 -18.69 -20.99 32.47
CA LYS A 992 -19.49 -20.29 33.51
C LYS A 992 -18.84 -18.97 33.91
N GLY A 993 -17.52 -18.93 34.03
CA GLY A 993 -16.76 -17.72 34.31
C GLY A 993 -16.87 -16.71 33.18
N LEU A 994 -16.65 -17.14 31.93
CA LEU A 994 -16.75 -16.30 30.74
C LEU A 994 -18.16 -15.70 30.57
N ASP A 995 -19.20 -16.53 30.68
CA ASP A 995 -20.60 -16.11 30.61
C ASP A 995 -20.93 -15.07 31.69
N PHE A 996 -20.45 -15.26 32.91
CA PHE A 996 -20.70 -14.34 34.02
C PHE A 996 -20.03 -12.99 33.77
N VAL A 997 -18.76 -12.98 33.34
CA VAL A 997 -18.05 -11.74 33.02
C VAL A 997 -18.73 -11.00 31.88
N HIS A 998 -19.17 -11.70 30.83
CA HIS A 998 -19.84 -11.06 29.70
C HIS A 998 -21.24 -10.51 30.01
N LYS A 999 -22.00 -11.15 30.91
CA LYS A 999 -23.39 -10.77 31.22
C LYS A 999 -23.52 -9.80 32.40
N GLU A 1000 -22.73 -9.99 33.46
CA GLU A 1000 -22.93 -9.34 34.76
C GLU A 1000 -21.84 -8.34 35.14
N CYS A 1001 -20.68 -8.40 34.48
CA CYS A 1001 -19.51 -7.55 34.75
C CYS A 1001 -19.27 -6.52 33.63
N SER A 1002 -18.68 -5.39 34.00
CA SER A 1002 -18.16 -4.40 33.05
C SER A 1002 -16.64 -4.56 32.92
N MET A 1003 -16.16 -4.79 31.69
CA MET A 1003 -14.72 -4.88 31.41
C MET A 1003 -14.12 -3.50 31.10
N LEU A 1004 -12.90 -3.25 31.58
CA LEU A 1004 -12.18 -1.99 31.33
C LEU A 1004 -11.63 -1.92 29.90
N VAL A 1005 -11.16 -3.06 29.38
CA VAL A 1005 -10.71 -3.23 28.00
C VAL A 1005 -11.56 -4.32 27.35
N GLN A 1006 -12.04 -4.08 26.12
CA GLN A 1006 -12.79 -5.11 25.40
C GLN A 1006 -11.86 -6.30 25.09
N THR A 1007 -12.29 -7.51 25.45
CA THR A 1007 -11.53 -8.73 25.24
C THR A 1007 -12.41 -9.81 24.61
N VAL A 1008 -11.75 -10.73 23.90
CA VAL A 1008 -12.39 -11.93 23.33
C VAL A 1008 -12.22 -13.09 24.32
N GLU A 1009 -13.21 -13.98 24.40
CA GLU A 1009 -13.19 -15.15 25.31
C GLU A 1009 -11.87 -15.93 25.24
N ILE A 1010 -11.38 -16.18 24.03
CA ILE A 1010 -10.12 -16.91 23.82
C ILE A 1010 -8.93 -16.21 24.48
N ASN A 1011 -8.87 -14.87 24.47
CA ASN A 1011 -7.80 -14.11 25.11
C ASN A 1011 -7.79 -14.31 26.64
N LEU A 1012 -8.97 -14.32 27.27
CA LEU A 1012 -9.08 -14.60 28.71
C LEU A 1012 -8.63 -16.02 29.05
N THR A 1013 -8.99 -17.00 28.20
CA THR A 1013 -8.55 -18.38 28.38
C THR A 1013 -7.07 -18.58 28.12
N THR A 1014 -6.48 -17.90 27.13
CA THR A 1014 -5.03 -17.89 26.90
C THR A 1014 -4.31 -17.27 28.08
N ALA A 1015 -4.81 -16.17 28.65
CA ALA A 1015 -4.23 -15.57 29.86
C ALA A 1015 -4.26 -16.53 31.05
N LEU A 1016 -5.34 -17.31 31.21
CA LEU A 1016 -5.44 -18.34 32.25
C LEU A 1016 -4.41 -19.46 32.04
N CYS A 1017 -4.30 -19.98 30.81
CA CYS A 1017 -3.32 -21.02 30.45
C CYS A 1017 -1.87 -20.55 30.65
N ASP A 1018 -1.57 -19.32 30.21
CA ASP A 1018 -0.24 -18.72 30.31
C ASP A 1018 0.16 -18.47 31.76
N LEU A 1019 -0.77 -17.97 32.60
CA LEU A 1019 -0.53 -17.77 34.02
C LEU A 1019 -0.35 -19.10 34.75
N PHE A 1020 -1.17 -20.11 34.44
CA PHE A 1020 -1.05 -21.45 35.00
C PHE A 1020 0.32 -22.06 34.69
N LEU A 1021 0.74 -22.04 33.42
CA LEU A 1021 2.04 -22.54 33.00
C LEU A 1021 3.18 -21.78 33.68
N ALA A 1022 3.06 -20.45 33.80
CA ALA A 1022 4.08 -19.63 34.43
C ALA A 1022 4.27 -19.94 35.91
N ILE A 1023 3.18 -20.17 36.65
CA ILE A 1023 3.25 -20.56 38.06
C ILE A 1023 3.90 -21.93 38.22
N VAL A 1024 3.45 -22.92 37.43
CA VAL A 1024 3.99 -24.30 37.50
C VAL A 1024 5.49 -24.33 37.24
N LEU A 1025 5.97 -23.60 36.23
CA LEU A 1025 7.39 -23.59 35.85
C LEU A 1025 8.26 -22.77 36.81
N ASN A 1026 7.78 -21.60 37.28
CA ASN A 1026 8.60 -20.73 38.13
C ASN A 1026 8.72 -21.25 39.56
N GLU A 1027 7.62 -21.76 40.13
CA GLU A 1027 7.58 -22.30 41.48
C GLU A 1027 8.06 -23.77 41.52
N GLN A 1028 8.49 -24.32 40.37
CA GLN A 1028 8.96 -25.70 40.21
C GLN A 1028 8.00 -26.74 40.80
N VAL A 1029 6.70 -26.57 40.54
CA VAL A 1029 5.66 -27.44 41.08
C VAL A 1029 5.82 -28.83 40.47
N ASN A 1030 6.10 -29.84 41.29
CA ASN A 1030 6.20 -31.22 40.81
C ASN A 1030 4.79 -31.83 40.65
N LEU A 1031 4.31 -31.85 39.41
CA LEU A 1031 3.01 -32.42 39.03
C LEU A 1031 3.11 -33.87 38.50
N LYS A 1032 4.27 -34.54 38.62
CA LYS A 1032 4.51 -35.85 38.01
C LYS A 1032 4.96 -36.94 38.99
N ASP A 1033 5.87 -36.61 39.91
CA ASP A 1033 6.48 -37.62 40.81
C ASP A 1033 5.85 -37.60 42.23
N GLN A 1034 4.58 -37.24 42.36
CA GLN A 1034 3.84 -37.17 43.64
C GLN A 1034 2.58 -38.04 43.62
N GLU A 1035 1.97 -38.26 44.80
CA GLU A 1035 0.68 -38.95 44.90
C GLU A 1035 -0.42 -38.16 44.17
N GLU A 1036 -1.33 -38.88 43.49
CA GLU A 1036 -2.41 -38.27 42.69
C GLU A 1036 -3.32 -37.33 43.49
N SER A 1037 -3.55 -37.64 44.77
CA SER A 1037 -4.29 -36.77 45.70
C SER A 1037 -3.61 -35.41 45.88
N VAL A 1038 -2.28 -35.38 45.96
CA VAL A 1038 -1.48 -34.17 46.12
C VAL A 1038 -1.43 -33.37 44.83
N ILE A 1039 -1.30 -34.05 43.70
CA ILE A 1039 -1.32 -33.43 42.37
C ILE A 1039 -2.66 -32.74 42.13
N THR A 1040 -3.78 -33.43 42.40
CA THR A 1040 -5.13 -32.86 42.21
C THR A 1040 -5.41 -31.69 43.15
N GLU A 1041 -5.02 -31.73 44.42
CA GLU A 1041 -5.14 -30.59 45.34
C GLU A 1041 -4.32 -29.37 44.88
N THR A 1042 -3.10 -29.61 44.40
CA THR A 1042 -2.24 -28.54 43.91
C THR A 1042 -2.79 -27.90 42.64
N ILE A 1043 -3.31 -28.72 41.70
CA ILE A 1043 -3.97 -28.25 40.49
C ILE A 1043 -5.21 -27.41 40.84
N LYS A 1044 -6.04 -27.83 41.80
CA LYS A 1044 -7.20 -27.04 42.27
C LYS A 1044 -6.78 -25.66 42.76
N LEU A 1045 -5.74 -25.59 43.60
CA LEU A 1045 -5.22 -24.33 44.14
C LEU A 1045 -4.72 -23.39 43.06
N VAL A 1046 -3.85 -23.89 42.17
CA VAL A 1046 -3.28 -23.09 41.09
C VAL A 1046 -4.37 -22.66 40.09
N PHE A 1047 -5.28 -23.56 39.73
CA PHE A 1047 -6.39 -23.24 38.82
C PHE A 1047 -7.29 -22.15 39.40
N ALA A 1048 -7.69 -22.25 40.68
CA ALA A 1048 -8.54 -21.24 41.32
C ALA A 1048 -7.86 -19.86 41.34
N PHE A 1049 -6.56 -19.80 41.67
CA PHE A 1049 -5.79 -18.56 41.62
C PHE A 1049 -5.71 -17.98 40.20
N CYS A 1050 -5.39 -18.82 39.21
CA CYS A 1050 -5.32 -18.39 37.80
C CYS A 1050 -6.67 -17.93 37.27
N PHE A 1051 -7.75 -18.62 37.63
CA PHE A 1051 -9.11 -18.27 37.22
C PHE A 1051 -9.50 -16.88 37.70
N VAL A 1052 -9.21 -16.55 38.96
CA VAL A 1052 -9.50 -15.23 39.54
C VAL A 1052 -8.73 -14.13 38.79
N TRP A 1053 -7.43 -14.32 38.56
CA TRP A 1053 -6.56 -13.31 37.98
C TRP A 1053 -6.68 -13.15 36.46
N ALA A 1054 -6.99 -14.23 35.73
CA ALA A 1054 -7.14 -14.19 34.28
C ALA A 1054 -8.55 -13.75 33.87
N ILE A 1055 -9.61 -14.36 34.41
CA ILE A 1055 -10.99 -14.07 34.01
C ILE A 1055 -11.51 -12.82 34.73
N GLY A 1056 -11.21 -12.69 36.03
CA GLY A 1056 -11.64 -11.57 36.86
C GLY A 1056 -10.65 -10.40 36.89
N GLY A 1057 -9.53 -10.44 36.17
CA GLY A 1057 -8.50 -9.40 36.25
C GLY A 1057 -8.84 -8.09 35.53
N ASN A 1058 -9.65 -8.15 34.47
CA ASN A 1058 -9.96 -7.01 33.59
C ASN A 1058 -11.35 -6.38 33.87
N VAL A 1059 -11.95 -6.67 35.02
CA VAL A 1059 -13.27 -6.14 35.41
C VAL A 1059 -13.13 -4.87 36.25
N ASP A 1060 -14.12 -3.99 36.20
CA ASP A 1060 -14.15 -2.78 37.02
C ASP A 1060 -14.36 -3.08 38.52
N GLN A 1061 -14.03 -2.12 39.39
CA GLN A 1061 -14.06 -2.31 40.85
C GLN A 1061 -15.45 -2.72 41.39
N LYS A 1062 -16.54 -2.24 40.78
CA LYS A 1062 -17.90 -2.65 41.18
C LYS A 1062 -18.20 -4.10 40.80
N SER A 1063 -17.71 -4.55 39.65
CA SER A 1063 -17.87 -5.94 39.20
C SER A 1063 -16.95 -6.89 39.97
N GLN A 1064 -15.84 -6.44 40.55
CA GLN A 1064 -14.97 -7.27 41.40
C GLN A 1064 -15.72 -7.83 42.60
N GLU A 1065 -16.61 -7.05 43.24
CA GLU A 1065 -17.46 -7.54 44.35
C GLU A 1065 -18.43 -8.64 43.89
N LYS A 1066 -19.05 -8.47 42.72
CA LYS A 1066 -19.94 -9.48 42.14
C LYS A 1066 -19.17 -10.74 41.77
N PHE A 1067 -17.97 -10.58 41.20
CA PHE A 1067 -17.11 -11.67 40.79
C PHE A 1067 -16.54 -12.44 41.99
N ASP A 1068 -16.22 -11.75 43.09
CA ASP A 1068 -15.86 -12.38 44.38
C ASP A 1068 -16.97 -13.31 44.87
N ALA A 1069 -18.22 -12.82 44.93
CA ALA A 1069 -19.36 -13.63 45.34
C ALA A 1069 -19.58 -14.84 44.41
N PHE A 1070 -19.42 -14.66 43.10
CA PHE A 1070 -19.49 -15.75 42.12
C PHE A 1070 -18.40 -16.80 42.32
N CYS A 1071 -17.14 -16.39 42.50
CA CYS A 1071 -16.03 -17.30 42.74
C CYS A 1071 -16.23 -18.08 44.05
N ARG A 1072 -16.69 -17.42 45.11
CA ARG A 1072 -16.95 -18.06 46.40
C ARG A 1072 -18.08 -19.10 46.32
N ASP A 1073 -19.14 -18.84 45.57
CA ASP A 1073 -20.25 -19.80 45.37
C ASP A 1073 -19.86 -20.96 44.44
N LYS A 1074 -19.19 -20.67 43.32
CA LYS A 1074 -18.91 -21.69 42.29
C LYS A 1074 -17.64 -22.49 42.52
N LEU A 1075 -16.57 -21.87 43.03
CA LEU A 1075 -15.29 -22.52 43.25
C LEU A 1075 -15.12 -23.09 44.67
N GLU A 1076 -16.15 -23.05 45.53
CA GLU A 1076 -16.11 -23.64 46.87
C GLU A 1076 -15.68 -25.12 46.86
N ALA A 1077 -16.17 -25.87 45.87
CA ALA A 1077 -15.81 -27.28 45.68
C ALA A 1077 -14.36 -27.51 45.18
N VAL A 1078 -13.69 -26.45 44.72
CA VAL A 1078 -12.32 -26.47 44.20
C VAL A 1078 -11.35 -26.05 45.31
N VAL A 1079 -11.56 -24.87 45.90
CA VAL A 1079 -10.72 -24.31 46.98
C VAL A 1079 -11.60 -23.56 47.97
N LEU A 1080 -11.30 -23.73 49.26
CA LEU A 1080 -11.93 -22.96 50.32
C LEU A 1080 -11.27 -21.57 50.42
N PHE A 1081 -11.98 -20.53 50.00
CA PHE A 1081 -11.55 -19.15 50.20
C PHE A 1081 -11.77 -18.71 51.65
N PRO A 1082 -10.82 -17.99 52.29
CA PRO A 1082 -11.04 -17.47 53.63
C PRO A 1082 -12.26 -16.52 53.68
N PRO A 1083 -13.05 -16.52 54.78
CA PRO A 1083 -14.35 -15.85 54.83
C PRO A 1083 -14.29 -14.31 54.94
N PHE A 1084 -13.10 -13.75 55.08
CA PHE A 1084 -12.85 -12.30 55.15
C PHE A 1084 -12.14 -11.84 53.87
N GLY A 1085 -12.12 -10.53 53.58
CA GLY A 1085 -11.48 -9.98 52.38
C GLY A 1085 -12.14 -10.42 51.06
N MET A 1086 -11.55 -10.03 49.93
CA MET A 1086 -11.95 -10.48 48.59
C MET A 1086 -11.05 -11.61 48.09
N VAL A 1087 -11.50 -12.39 47.10
CA VAL A 1087 -10.70 -13.44 46.46
C VAL A 1087 -9.35 -12.94 45.92
N TYR A 1088 -9.24 -11.66 45.57
CA TYR A 1088 -8.01 -11.01 45.11
C TYR A 1088 -6.98 -10.75 46.22
N ASP A 1089 -7.40 -10.76 47.50
CA ASP A 1089 -6.54 -10.47 48.66
C ASP A 1089 -5.70 -11.67 49.13
N PHE A 1090 -5.82 -12.79 48.42
CA PHE A 1090 -5.14 -14.02 48.75
C PHE A 1090 -4.09 -14.42 47.71
N GLN A 1091 -2.98 -14.95 48.21
CA GLN A 1091 -1.92 -15.59 47.46
C GLN A 1091 -1.91 -17.10 47.74
N MET A 1092 -1.37 -17.87 46.81
CA MET A 1092 -1.15 -19.30 46.99
C MET A 1092 0.10 -19.58 47.81
N ASN A 1093 -0.03 -20.43 48.82
CA ASN A 1093 1.08 -21.10 49.48
C ASN A 1093 1.13 -22.53 48.97
N ILE A 1094 2.07 -22.80 48.07
CA ILE A 1094 2.22 -24.11 47.40
C ILE A 1094 2.66 -25.20 48.41
N PRO A 1095 3.65 -24.98 49.30
CA PRO A 1095 4.01 -25.95 50.33
C PRO A 1095 2.84 -26.39 51.23
N ASP A 1096 2.04 -25.44 51.71
CA ASP A 1096 0.93 -25.72 52.64
C ASP A 1096 -0.42 -25.97 51.93
N ARG A 1097 -0.45 -25.87 50.59
CA ARG A 1097 -1.63 -26.00 49.73
C ARG A 1097 -2.85 -25.18 50.19
N LYS A 1098 -2.59 -23.95 50.65
CA LYS A 1098 -3.61 -23.03 51.19
C LYS A 1098 -3.49 -21.64 50.61
N LEU A 1099 -4.58 -20.89 50.68
CA LEU A 1099 -4.60 -19.47 50.38
C LEU A 1099 -4.21 -18.67 51.64
N MET A 1100 -3.20 -17.81 51.53
CA MET A 1100 -2.75 -16.90 52.59
C MET A 1100 -2.98 -15.44 52.19
N THR A 1101 -3.07 -14.52 53.15
CA THR A 1101 -3.22 -13.09 52.82
C THR A 1101 -1.92 -12.52 52.26
N TRP A 1102 -2.02 -11.61 51.28
CA TRP A 1102 -0.87 -10.87 50.77
C TRP A 1102 -0.17 -10.01 51.83
N GLU A 1103 -0.88 -9.63 52.89
CA GLU A 1103 -0.33 -8.87 54.03
C GLU A 1103 0.88 -9.57 54.66
N THR A 1104 0.89 -10.91 54.69
CA THR A 1104 1.99 -11.68 55.26
C THR A 1104 3.29 -11.61 54.45
N THR A 1105 3.21 -11.20 53.18
CA THR A 1105 4.34 -11.08 52.26
C THR A 1105 4.82 -9.64 52.04
N VAL A 1106 4.16 -8.66 52.64
CA VAL A 1106 4.59 -7.25 52.52
C VAL A 1106 5.89 -7.06 53.31
N PRO A 1107 7.00 -6.64 52.67
CA PRO A 1107 8.25 -6.40 53.38
C PRO A 1107 8.17 -5.10 54.21
N ASP A 1108 8.83 -5.08 55.36
CA ASP A 1108 8.91 -3.88 56.21
C ASP A 1108 9.59 -2.72 55.49
N PHE A 1109 8.95 -1.56 55.47
CA PHE A 1109 9.51 -0.35 54.87
C PHE A 1109 10.73 0.16 55.65
N LYS A 1110 11.86 0.34 54.94
CA LYS A 1110 13.09 0.94 55.49
C LYS A 1110 13.39 2.26 54.80
N TYR A 1111 13.26 3.36 55.53
CA TYR A 1111 13.56 4.70 55.01
C TYR A 1111 15.06 4.91 54.77
N ASN A 1112 15.42 5.35 53.57
CA ASN A 1112 16.79 5.72 53.21
C ASN A 1112 16.87 7.23 52.88
N PRO A 1113 17.52 8.06 53.73
CA PRO A 1113 17.64 9.51 53.52
C PRO A 1113 18.39 9.92 52.25
N LYS A 1114 19.16 9.01 51.64
CA LYS A 1114 19.93 9.27 50.41
C LYS A 1114 19.08 9.19 49.14
N VAL A 1115 17.91 8.55 49.21
CA VAL A 1115 17.00 8.42 48.07
C VAL A 1115 16.08 9.65 48.04
N PRO A 1116 15.99 10.37 46.91
CA PRO A 1116 15.07 11.49 46.77
C PRO A 1116 13.63 11.08 47.09
N PHE A 1117 12.88 11.96 47.76
CA PHE A 1117 11.49 11.69 48.19
C PHE A 1117 10.59 11.10 47.10
N PHE A 1118 10.70 11.58 45.86
CA PHE A 1118 9.89 11.12 44.73
C PHE A 1118 10.27 9.73 44.17
N GLN A 1119 11.38 9.14 44.64
CA GLN A 1119 11.81 7.77 44.32
C GLN A 1119 11.56 6.79 45.46
N ILE A 1120 11.04 7.25 46.60
CA ILE A 1120 10.73 6.39 47.74
C ILE A 1120 9.40 5.70 47.48
N LEU A 1121 9.45 4.38 47.28
CA LEU A 1121 8.27 3.54 47.23
C LEU A 1121 8.08 2.82 48.56
N VAL A 1122 6.86 2.89 49.09
CA VAL A 1122 6.45 2.16 50.30
C VAL A 1122 5.82 0.85 49.84
N PRO A 1123 6.37 -0.32 50.22
CA PRO A 1123 5.77 -1.59 49.89
C PRO A 1123 4.35 -1.69 50.48
N THR A 1124 3.37 -1.92 49.62
CA THR A 1124 1.98 -2.20 50.01
C THR A 1124 1.56 -3.58 49.51
N VAL A 1125 0.38 -4.03 49.93
CA VAL A 1125 -0.23 -5.26 49.41
C VAL A 1125 -0.34 -5.23 47.88
N ASP A 1126 -0.74 -4.10 47.31
CA ASP A 1126 -0.91 -3.95 45.86
C ASP A 1126 0.43 -3.99 45.12
N THR A 1127 1.47 -3.35 45.66
CA THR A 1127 2.80 -3.40 45.02
C THR A 1127 3.31 -4.83 44.97
N VAL A 1128 3.16 -5.62 46.05
CA VAL A 1128 3.60 -7.03 46.08
C VAL A 1128 2.77 -7.88 45.13
N ARG A 1129 1.44 -7.75 45.16
CA ARG A 1129 0.50 -8.53 44.35
C ARG A 1129 0.74 -8.35 42.85
N TYR A 1130 0.82 -7.10 42.36
CA TYR A 1130 1.06 -6.85 40.94
C TYR A 1130 2.49 -7.20 40.53
N SER A 1131 3.48 -6.94 41.39
CA SER A 1131 4.88 -7.33 41.11
C SER A 1131 5.01 -8.85 40.96
N TYR A 1132 4.31 -9.63 41.79
CA TYR A 1132 4.32 -11.08 41.71
C TYR A 1132 3.80 -11.58 40.35
N LEU A 1133 2.64 -11.10 39.91
CA LEU A 1133 2.03 -11.49 38.63
C LEU A 1133 2.91 -11.11 37.44
N VAL A 1134 3.42 -9.88 37.44
CA VAL A 1134 4.29 -9.36 36.37
C VAL A 1134 5.58 -10.16 36.32
N LYS A 1135 6.26 -10.38 37.46
CA LYS A 1135 7.49 -11.18 37.52
C LYS A 1135 7.26 -12.61 37.03
N THR A 1136 6.15 -13.22 37.43
CA THR A 1136 5.78 -14.59 37.07
C THR A 1136 5.62 -14.74 35.56
N LEU A 1137 4.85 -13.85 34.93
CA LEU A 1137 4.63 -13.85 33.48
C LEU A 1137 5.90 -13.47 32.70
N LEU A 1138 6.68 -12.51 33.17
CA LEU A 1138 7.94 -12.10 32.55
C LEU A 1138 8.99 -13.22 32.53
N ALA A 1139 9.05 -14.05 33.58
CA ALA A 1139 9.95 -15.20 33.61
C ALA A 1139 9.67 -16.18 32.45
N GLN A 1140 8.40 -16.35 32.07
CA GLN A 1140 7.98 -17.12 30.89
C GLN A 1140 7.82 -16.29 29.61
N ARG A 1141 8.30 -15.05 29.61
CA ARG A 1141 8.31 -14.14 28.45
C ARG A 1141 6.91 -13.84 27.90
N LYS A 1142 5.91 -13.78 28.78
CA LYS A 1142 4.55 -13.42 28.43
C LYS A 1142 4.34 -11.90 28.60
N PRO A 1143 3.78 -11.21 27.60
CA PRO A 1143 3.51 -9.78 27.72
C PRO A 1143 2.39 -9.52 28.74
N VAL A 1144 2.45 -8.38 29.43
CA VAL A 1144 1.46 -7.98 30.44
C VAL A 1144 0.94 -6.59 30.13
N LEU A 1145 -0.38 -6.41 30.19
CA LEU A 1145 -1.03 -5.10 30.12
C LEU A 1145 -1.61 -4.77 31.51
N LEU A 1146 -1.12 -3.71 32.14
CA LEU A 1146 -1.65 -3.21 33.40
C LEU A 1146 -2.47 -1.94 33.14
N ASN A 1147 -3.77 -1.99 33.39
CA ASN A 1147 -4.68 -0.86 33.19
C ASN A 1147 -5.06 -0.19 34.53
N GLY A 1148 -5.50 1.07 34.47
CA GLY A 1148 -5.98 1.81 35.64
C GLY A 1148 -5.86 3.32 35.47
N VAL A 1149 -6.56 4.09 36.30
CA VAL A 1149 -6.59 5.56 36.22
C VAL A 1149 -5.21 6.20 36.44
N SER A 1150 -4.94 7.34 35.84
CA SER A 1150 -3.66 8.06 35.97
C SER A 1150 -3.38 8.46 37.43
N GLY A 1151 -2.11 8.48 37.82
CA GLY A 1151 -1.69 8.88 39.17
C GLY A 1151 -1.78 7.81 40.27
N THR A 1152 -2.02 6.54 39.92
CA THR A 1152 -2.14 5.41 40.86
C THR A 1152 -0.84 4.66 41.14
N GLY A 1153 0.31 5.17 40.69
CA GLY A 1153 1.61 4.53 40.93
C GLY A 1153 1.96 3.36 40.02
N LYS A 1154 1.12 3.01 39.03
CA LYS A 1154 1.33 1.89 38.08
C LYS A 1154 2.74 1.86 37.48
N SER A 1155 3.18 2.98 36.92
CA SER A 1155 4.48 3.07 36.23
C SER A 1155 5.64 2.82 37.20
N ILE A 1156 5.52 3.30 38.45
CA ILE A 1156 6.55 3.11 39.49
C ILE A 1156 6.65 1.64 39.89
N VAL A 1157 5.50 0.98 40.12
CA VAL A 1157 5.45 -0.46 40.47
C VAL A 1157 6.04 -1.31 39.36
N MET A 1158 5.72 -1.03 38.10
CA MET A 1158 6.27 -1.74 36.94
C MET A 1158 7.78 -1.52 36.81
N TRP A 1159 8.25 -0.28 36.96
CA TRP A 1159 9.68 0.03 36.88
C TRP A 1159 10.48 -0.68 37.96
N GLU A 1160 10.02 -0.65 39.21
CA GLU A 1160 10.66 -1.36 40.31
C GLU A 1160 10.72 -2.86 40.07
N THR A 1161 9.60 -3.46 39.63
CA THR A 1161 9.53 -4.90 39.33
C THR A 1161 10.53 -5.28 38.22
N LEU A 1162 10.58 -4.49 37.15
CA LEU A 1162 11.46 -4.72 36.01
C LEU A 1162 12.94 -4.59 36.39
N TYR A 1163 13.32 -3.50 37.07
CA TYR A 1163 14.70 -3.29 37.51
C TYR A 1163 15.13 -4.34 38.54
N GLY A 1164 14.26 -4.66 39.49
CA GLY A 1164 14.50 -5.71 40.49
C GLY A 1164 14.69 -7.10 39.87
N SER A 1165 14.05 -7.37 38.72
CA SER A 1165 14.15 -8.65 38.01
C SER A 1165 15.20 -8.66 36.89
N THR A 1166 15.94 -7.57 36.69
CA THR A 1166 16.86 -7.41 35.54
C THR A 1166 18.01 -8.40 35.56
N ASP A 1167 18.65 -8.58 36.72
CA ASP A 1167 19.80 -9.48 36.85
C ASP A 1167 19.35 -10.95 36.89
N GLU A 1168 18.26 -11.25 37.61
CA GLU A 1168 17.68 -12.59 37.73
C GLU A 1168 17.23 -13.15 36.38
N LEU A 1169 16.58 -12.33 35.55
CA LEU A 1169 16.03 -12.75 34.26
C LEU A 1169 16.93 -12.37 33.06
N SER A 1170 18.10 -11.79 33.30
CA SER A 1170 19.05 -11.32 32.28
C SER A 1170 18.40 -10.39 31.24
N LEU A 1171 17.73 -9.33 31.72
CA LEU A 1171 16.95 -8.41 30.89
C LEU A 1171 17.74 -7.16 30.51
N GLN A 1172 17.32 -6.55 29.41
CA GLN A 1172 17.68 -5.21 28.95
C GLN A 1172 16.35 -4.46 28.77
N ILE A 1173 16.10 -3.49 29.65
CA ILE A 1173 14.84 -2.75 29.64
C ILE A 1173 14.96 -1.54 28.73
N ILE A 1174 13.98 -1.38 27.84
CA ILE A 1174 13.80 -0.20 27.01
C ILE A 1174 12.48 0.45 27.44
N GLY A 1175 12.59 1.49 28.27
CA GLY A 1175 11.46 2.35 28.61
C GLY A 1175 11.15 3.32 27.47
N ILE A 1176 9.87 3.37 27.10
CA ILE A 1176 9.27 4.23 26.09
C ILE A 1176 8.07 4.90 26.74
N GLN A 1177 7.95 6.22 26.60
CA GLN A 1177 6.80 6.96 27.08
C GLN A 1177 6.07 7.54 25.87
N PHE A 1178 4.79 7.22 25.76
CA PHE A 1178 3.94 7.76 24.71
C PHE A 1178 3.34 9.10 25.10
N SER A 1179 3.11 9.91 24.07
CA SER A 1179 2.50 11.22 24.12
C SER A 1179 1.49 11.31 22.99
N ALA A 1180 0.62 12.32 23.02
CA ALA A 1180 -0.33 12.57 21.95
C ALA A 1180 0.34 12.72 20.56
N GLN A 1181 1.58 13.20 20.50
CA GLN A 1181 2.32 13.43 19.25
C GLN A 1181 3.35 12.32 18.95
N THR A 1182 3.33 11.20 19.67
CA THR A 1182 4.24 10.09 19.36
C THR A 1182 3.80 9.44 18.05
N SER A 1183 4.71 9.40 17.07
CA SER A 1183 4.51 8.75 15.77
C SER A 1183 5.20 7.38 15.71
N SER A 1184 4.82 6.56 14.72
CA SER A 1184 5.46 5.28 14.40
C SER A 1184 6.98 5.43 14.20
N ALA A 1185 7.41 6.42 13.41
CA ALA A 1185 8.82 6.70 13.15
C ALA A 1185 9.61 7.01 14.43
N ARG A 1186 9.04 7.82 15.33
CA ARG A 1186 9.68 8.15 16.61
C ARG A 1186 9.76 6.93 17.52
N THR A 1187 8.73 6.09 17.52
CA THR A 1187 8.72 4.84 18.29
C THR A 1187 9.80 3.88 17.79
N GLN A 1188 9.94 3.74 16.47
CA GLN A 1188 11.01 2.96 15.85
C GLN A 1188 12.39 3.48 16.28
N GLU A 1189 12.64 4.79 16.14
CA GLU A 1189 13.91 5.41 16.54
C GLU A 1189 14.23 5.15 18.02
N MET A 1190 13.26 5.30 18.93
CA MET A 1190 13.44 5.04 20.36
C MET A 1190 13.83 3.58 20.68
N ILE A 1191 13.32 2.63 19.89
CA ILE A 1191 13.66 1.21 20.02
C ILE A 1191 15.06 0.97 19.44
N GLU A 1192 15.30 1.39 18.20
CA GLU A 1192 16.54 1.13 17.47
C GLU A 1192 17.76 1.76 18.16
N ALA A 1193 17.63 2.98 18.71
CA ALA A 1193 18.70 3.67 19.42
C ALA A 1193 19.28 2.87 20.61
N LYS A 1194 18.50 1.94 21.18
CA LYS A 1194 18.92 1.11 22.32
C LYS A 1194 19.26 -0.33 21.94
N LEU A 1195 19.10 -0.71 20.67
CA LEU A 1195 19.46 -2.04 20.15
C LEU A 1195 20.87 -2.03 19.56
N LYS A 1196 21.51 -3.21 19.52
CA LYS A 1196 22.79 -3.40 18.85
C LYS A 1196 22.61 -4.11 17.51
N VAL A 1197 23.35 -3.67 16.51
CA VAL A 1197 23.44 -4.34 15.21
C VAL A 1197 24.13 -5.69 15.38
N LYS A 1198 23.41 -6.78 15.15
CA LYS A 1198 23.98 -8.15 15.11
C LYS A 1198 24.42 -8.54 13.70
N ARG A 1199 23.67 -8.12 12.68
CA ARG A 1199 23.96 -8.23 11.25
C ARG A 1199 23.38 -7.02 10.52
N LYS A 1200 23.72 -6.82 9.24
CA LYS A 1200 23.30 -5.66 8.43
C LYS A 1200 21.80 -5.33 8.53
N ASN A 1201 20.93 -6.34 8.66
CA ASN A 1201 19.47 -6.17 8.76
C ASN A 1201 18.86 -6.78 10.05
N LEU A 1202 19.68 -7.02 11.09
CA LEU A 1202 19.19 -7.63 12.34
C LEU A 1202 19.69 -6.83 13.54
N LEU A 1203 18.76 -6.14 14.19
CA LEU A 1203 18.96 -5.48 15.47
C LEU A 1203 18.59 -6.45 16.61
N GLY A 1204 19.29 -6.36 17.73
CA GLY A 1204 18.95 -7.17 18.88
C GLY A 1204 19.59 -6.71 20.18
N ALA A 1205 19.26 -7.44 21.24
CA ALA A 1205 19.82 -7.24 22.56
C ALA A 1205 21.36 -7.35 22.56
N ILE A 1206 21.96 -6.78 23.60
CA ILE A 1206 23.34 -7.11 24.01
C ILE A 1206 23.47 -8.65 24.14
N PRO A 1207 24.57 -9.27 23.66
CA PRO A 1207 24.77 -10.71 23.80
C PRO A 1207 24.55 -11.19 25.25
N GLY A 1208 23.76 -12.26 25.40
CA GLY A 1208 23.41 -12.84 26.70
C GLY A 1208 22.21 -12.19 27.41
N LYS A 1209 21.75 -11.00 26.98
CA LYS A 1209 20.54 -10.35 27.52
C LYS A 1209 19.34 -10.48 26.59
N LYS A 1210 18.13 -10.32 27.13
CA LYS A 1210 16.88 -10.23 26.36
C LYS A 1210 16.25 -8.86 26.51
N VAL A 1211 15.66 -8.33 25.44
CA VAL A 1211 15.01 -7.02 25.49
C VAL A 1211 13.60 -7.14 26.06
N VAL A 1212 13.25 -6.22 26.95
CA VAL A 1212 11.87 -5.97 27.38
C VAL A 1212 11.53 -4.53 27.05
N LEU A 1213 10.45 -4.34 26.28
CA LEU A 1213 9.91 -3.03 25.99
C LEU A 1213 8.90 -2.69 27.10
N PHE A 1214 9.16 -1.61 27.84
CA PHE A 1214 8.22 -1.04 28.78
C PHE A 1214 7.60 0.20 28.15
N ILE A 1215 6.30 0.15 27.90
CA ILE A 1215 5.55 1.25 27.27
C ILE A 1215 4.66 1.87 28.34
N ASP A 1216 4.95 3.12 28.69
CA ASP A 1216 4.10 3.93 29.56
C ASP A 1216 3.07 4.70 28.72
N ASP A 1217 1.85 4.81 29.23
CA ASP A 1217 0.73 5.50 28.59
C ASP A 1217 0.39 4.99 27.15
N LEU A 1218 0.25 3.67 26.99
CA LEU A 1218 0.00 2.99 25.69
C LEU A 1218 -1.13 3.61 24.84
N ASN A 1219 -2.18 4.15 25.46
CA ASN A 1219 -3.37 4.68 24.79
C ASN A 1219 -3.29 6.18 24.43
N MET A 1220 -2.19 6.87 24.78
CA MET A 1220 -2.04 8.32 24.57
C MET A 1220 -1.84 8.79 23.13
N PRO A 1221 -1.19 8.05 22.21
CA PRO A 1221 -1.03 8.51 20.82
C PRO A 1221 -2.37 8.87 20.19
N THR A 1222 -2.45 10.00 19.48
CA THR A 1222 -3.72 10.38 18.84
C THR A 1222 -4.11 9.37 17.78
N MET A 1223 -5.37 8.92 17.83
CA MET A 1223 -5.95 8.13 16.74
C MET A 1223 -5.94 8.95 15.46
N GLU A 1224 -5.60 8.31 14.35
CA GLU A 1224 -5.78 8.90 13.03
C GLU A 1224 -7.27 9.01 12.67
N GLN A 1225 -7.57 9.58 11.49
CA GLN A 1225 -8.95 9.79 11.01
C GLN A 1225 -9.85 8.53 11.06
N PHE A 1226 -9.26 7.35 10.92
CA PHE A 1226 -9.97 6.07 10.88
C PHE A 1226 -9.86 5.24 12.16
N GLY A 1227 -9.32 5.81 13.24
CA GLY A 1227 -9.31 5.19 14.57
C GLY A 1227 -8.09 4.32 14.91
N ALA A 1228 -7.18 4.06 13.95
CA ALA A 1228 -5.93 3.36 14.26
C ALA A 1228 -4.90 4.29 14.93
N GLN A 1229 -3.93 3.70 15.63
CA GLN A 1229 -2.78 4.38 16.22
C GLN A 1229 -1.49 3.76 15.66
N PRO A 1230 -0.97 4.27 14.51
CA PRO A 1230 0.23 3.78 13.83
C PRO A 1230 1.52 3.80 14.66
#